data_AF-A0A7W2TV55-F1
#
_entry.id   AF-A0A7W2TV55-F1
#
_cell.length_a   1.000
_cell.length_b   1.000
_cell.length_c   1.000
_cell.angle_alpha   90.00
_cell.angle_beta   90.00
_cell.angle_gamma   90.00
#
_symmetry.space_group_name_H-M   'P 1'
#
loop_
_entity.id
_entity.type
_entity.pdbx_description
1 polymer ?
#
loop_
_entity_poly.entity_id
_entity_poly.type
_entity_poly.pdbx_seq_one_letter_code
_entity_poly.pdbx_strand_id
1 'polypeptide(L)'
;MSRQVPGMRRPRRPISLALGTFTLAGMMASPLVQAGFENGSFQTGDLSHWTTKDYKRTSHTASVPLTNMGQMNLTKQGSIVGGNNVNRVKVLSGPSFTIPNAPELSAPRWGDHVVQIGGEDSKKASSLEQKATMTVADVDPADGKVHIRFAVAPVINDPDHPDTQQPFFFVEVINHTKGEKQLFNTFNFANQPGVAWKKYGDYLYTDWQGFDIAPGNGLLDVGDEVTIRVVASNCGQGAADHTAVVYMDALGAFMPNLAVSASGPSTTQPGQQITYRYDYINSGDLVAADSKVQLAAPFVGNGVATAFFLDDGLPENCVGDPDNNNQPFDGAPRGDYIICNLGDVDINESGSFDVTFTVPNDAPTTASENVVNNGDYFIEAGGVDPFIGPLVQTGIVGSSIELVDLGVTIDDGGRLSYAQGDQASYTVTVKNHGDSPAGGELTLNVLGLGADCTALIVDGSPSCMPEGDGLKVTYTLAGLAPEGEVSYTFEGSVQPAGPVNVAATVEVTEAGKTDSYLANNTAGSNLPVGAPVTASVNAVGTGAGQILAVPGGLACGDANTACSSSGLTGAVVSGAELRLTPVARPDSIFTGWSEDSSCENLNDSPCIIQVGDDPVKATANFALAWLVKGSVDSTDNAGSILPPAQKVPRDSQVEFDIVPELGYVPYIDESSSCQSAELLPGKPYRYQHGPVTQDCEFVIGFTNTDVVDVIGTVEGPHGEISSPGTTWLNKGGSMTYEAIPEPGYVPVFGGSCVGSATGASFTASQVQESCEVVLSFVEEAEAFEVISSVDGSGGRINIVGPLNVAAGETRSYTLLPDEGFTPRIAQSSCPGIFQAGQPNTYTVGPVEEDCAFSVGFTEDTVDVSAVVTGGNGEITPPGITSIARGGETLYTALPDDANGKVIFGGSCAGEASAGDNTFYARNVQEDCVVEVTFVSPAQSTGIHTITLSVDGEGGTIDGVIGSVNIFHHGSRDYRFSADPGLIPYLSGTCPAAVNGGLITVGPVTEDCDLVVKFGRVAAVPVNNPFMLLLLALAVLGLVARQRS
;
A
#
# COMPACT_ATOMS: atom_id res chain seq x y z
N MET A 1 -50.81 -0.98 60.91
CA MET A 1 -51.37 -2.25 61.42
C MET A 1 -51.18 -3.32 60.35
N SER A 2 -50.53 -4.43 60.75
CA SER A 2 -50.46 -5.79 60.18
C SER A 2 -50.78 -6.03 58.69
N ARG A 3 -49.79 -6.43 57.87
CA ARG A 3 -49.36 -7.83 57.56
C ARG A 3 -50.43 -8.68 56.85
N GLN A 4 -50.19 -9.03 55.57
CA GLN A 4 -49.83 -10.39 55.13
C GLN A 4 -49.68 -10.49 53.59
N VAL A 5 -48.60 -11.15 53.19
CA VAL A 5 -48.25 -11.71 51.85
C VAL A 5 -48.29 -13.24 52.07
N PRO A 6 -48.70 -14.16 51.14
CA PRO A 6 -47.98 -14.40 49.88
C PRO A 6 -48.73 -15.05 48.69
N GLY A 7 -48.09 -15.04 47.50
CA GLY A 7 -48.32 -16.09 46.48
C GLY A 7 -48.19 -15.73 44.99
N MET A 8 -46.99 -15.96 44.45
CA MET A 8 -46.70 -16.60 43.15
C MET A 8 -47.07 -15.89 41.81
N ARG A 9 -46.05 -15.46 41.05
CA ARG A 9 -45.85 -15.69 39.60
C ARG A 9 -44.44 -15.24 39.17
N ARG A 10 -43.70 -16.13 38.51
CA ARG A 10 -42.38 -15.87 37.88
C ARG A 10 -42.51 -14.84 36.74
N PRO A 11 -41.56 -13.91 36.57
CA PRO A 11 -41.29 -13.31 35.27
C PRO A 11 -39.98 -13.84 34.68
N ARG A 12 -40.03 -14.15 33.38
CA ARG A 12 -38.90 -14.47 32.52
C ARG A 12 -37.90 -13.31 32.55
N ARG A 13 -36.61 -13.58 32.78
CA ARG A 13 -35.53 -12.64 32.52
C ARG A 13 -35.19 -12.67 31.03
N PRO A 14 -35.07 -11.52 30.34
CA PRO A 14 -34.49 -11.49 29.01
C PRO A 14 -32.98 -11.70 29.12
N ILE A 15 -32.47 -12.66 28.35
CA ILE A 15 -31.04 -12.78 28.05
C ILE A 15 -30.72 -11.59 27.15
N SER A 16 -29.98 -10.62 27.68
CA SER A 16 -29.48 -9.50 26.90
C SER A 16 -28.17 -9.96 26.26
N LEU A 17 -28.24 -10.26 24.97
CA LEU A 17 -27.09 -10.48 24.11
C LEU A 17 -26.42 -9.10 23.96
N ALA A 18 -25.29 -8.89 24.64
CA ALA A 18 -24.48 -7.70 24.45
C ALA A 18 -23.76 -7.83 23.11
N LEU A 19 -24.33 -7.27 22.05
CA LEU A 19 -23.57 -6.93 20.85
C LEU A 19 -22.60 -5.82 21.24
N GLY A 20 -21.37 -6.19 21.56
CA GLY A 20 -20.25 -5.25 21.58
C GLY A 20 -19.96 -4.86 20.14
N THR A 21 -20.37 -3.66 19.74
CA THR A 21 -19.91 -3.02 18.52
C THR A 21 -18.41 -2.76 18.66
N PHE A 22 -17.58 -3.66 18.13
CA PHE A 22 -16.19 -3.36 17.83
C PHE A 22 -16.18 -2.41 16.65
N THR A 23 -16.06 -1.12 16.93
CA THR A 23 -15.58 -0.16 15.95
C THR A 23 -14.16 -0.58 15.58
N LEU A 24 -13.98 -0.95 14.33
CA LEU A 24 -12.69 -1.14 13.69
C LEU A 24 -11.90 0.16 13.87
N ALA A 25 -10.98 0.17 14.82
CA ALA A 25 -9.93 1.17 14.82
C ALA A 25 -9.16 0.93 13.52
N GLY A 26 -9.11 1.92 12.63
CA GLY A 26 -8.01 1.98 11.68
C GLY A 26 -6.70 1.83 12.47
N MET A 27 -5.67 1.28 11.82
CA MET A 27 -4.30 1.25 12.33
C MET A 27 -3.85 2.67 12.70
N MET A 28 -4.32 3.15 13.84
CA MET A 28 -3.87 4.33 14.52
C MET A 28 -2.71 3.79 15.32
N ALA A 29 -1.49 4.06 14.83
CA ALA A 29 -0.31 3.95 15.66
C ALA A 29 -0.67 4.59 17.01
N SER A 30 -0.70 3.79 18.07
CA SER A 30 -0.75 4.31 19.43
C SER A 30 0.28 5.43 19.51
N PRO A 31 -0.06 6.63 20.05
CA PRO A 31 0.94 7.67 20.17
C PRO A 31 2.09 7.06 20.98
N LEU A 32 3.22 6.83 20.29
CA LEU A 32 4.44 6.32 20.91
C LEU A 32 4.68 7.19 22.12
N VAL A 33 4.62 6.54 23.28
CA VAL A 33 4.87 7.15 24.58
C VAL A 33 6.13 7.98 24.46
N GLN A 34 6.06 9.23 24.91
CA GLN A 34 7.08 10.25 24.67
C GLN A 34 8.42 9.85 25.33
N ALA A 35 9.19 9.04 24.61
CA ALA A 35 10.60 8.77 24.80
C ALA A 35 11.37 10.10 24.86
N GLY A 36 12.62 10.08 25.33
CA GLY A 36 13.43 11.30 25.42
C GLY A 36 13.57 12.06 24.10
N PHE A 37 13.36 11.40 22.96
CA PHE A 37 13.38 11.96 21.60
C PHE A 37 12.00 12.44 21.15
N GLU A 38 11.85 13.76 21.00
CA GLU A 38 10.62 14.39 20.56
C GLU A 38 10.42 14.24 19.05
N ASN A 39 9.23 13.78 18.62
CA ASN A 39 8.96 13.51 17.21
C ASN A 39 10.03 12.59 16.57
N GLY A 40 10.47 11.57 17.32
CA GLY A 40 11.44 10.59 16.83
C GLY A 40 10.92 9.70 15.70
N SER A 41 9.61 9.51 15.63
CA SER A 41 8.93 8.78 14.55
C SER A 41 8.56 9.65 13.34
N PHE A 42 8.81 10.97 13.39
CA PHE A 42 8.48 11.94 12.33
C PHE A 42 6.98 12.06 11.98
N GLN A 43 6.09 11.41 12.72
CA GLN A 43 4.66 11.34 12.41
C GLN A 43 3.91 12.68 12.60
N THR A 44 4.55 13.72 13.15
CA THR A 44 4.00 15.09 13.10
C THR A 44 4.11 15.73 11.70
N GLY A 45 4.87 15.12 10.79
CA GLY A 45 5.09 15.63 9.44
C GLY A 45 6.06 16.81 9.37
N ASP A 46 6.85 17.06 10.42
CA ASP A 46 7.80 18.17 10.48
C ASP A 46 9.14 17.83 11.17
N LEU A 47 10.06 18.81 11.15
CA LEU A 47 11.37 18.74 11.82
C LEU A 47 11.51 19.75 12.96
N SER A 48 10.40 20.15 13.59
CA SER A 48 10.37 21.24 14.60
C SER A 48 11.31 21.00 15.79
N HIS A 49 11.49 19.74 16.20
CA HIS A 49 12.35 19.31 17.31
C HIS A 49 13.76 18.88 16.87
N TRP A 50 14.09 19.09 15.60
CA TRP A 50 15.30 18.59 14.97
C TRP A 50 16.18 19.73 14.45
N THR A 51 17.50 19.53 14.55
CA THR A 51 18.50 20.42 13.96
C THR A 51 19.05 19.78 12.69
N THR A 52 18.96 20.48 11.57
CA THR A 52 19.59 20.07 10.31
C THR A 52 20.84 20.91 10.05
N LYS A 53 21.88 20.30 9.48
CA LYS A 53 23.12 21.01 9.09
C LYS A 53 23.55 20.60 7.70
N ASP A 54 24.10 21.56 6.96
CA ASP A 54 24.76 21.32 5.67
C ASP A 54 26.27 21.49 5.80
N TYR A 55 27.01 20.66 5.08
CA TYR A 55 28.45 20.60 5.09
C TYR A 55 29.00 20.53 3.68
N LYS A 56 30.18 21.12 3.51
CA LYS A 56 31.04 20.85 2.37
C LYS A 56 32.01 19.73 2.74
N ARG A 57 32.06 18.68 1.93
CA ARG A 57 33.00 17.56 2.06
C ARG A 57 34.24 17.80 1.22
N THR A 58 35.41 17.53 1.78
CA THR A 58 36.64 17.29 1.01
C THR A 58 37.17 15.90 1.33
N SER A 59 38.04 15.34 0.48
CA SER A 59 38.68 14.05 0.77
C SER A 59 39.34 14.07 2.16
N HIS A 60 39.19 12.99 2.93
CA HIS A 60 39.89 12.82 4.19
C HIS A 60 41.11 11.92 4.01
N THR A 61 42.07 12.01 4.94
CA THR A 61 43.27 11.17 4.97
C THR A 61 43.24 10.15 6.10
N ALA A 62 42.17 10.14 6.90
CA ALA A 62 41.97 9.15 7.96
C ALA A 62 41.74 7.75 7.35
N SER A 63 42.23 6.72 8.04
CA SER A 63 41.91 5.32 7.73
C SER A 63 40.41 5.09 7.95
N VAL A 64 39.80 4.33 7.05
CA VAL A 64 38.42 3.82 7.17
C VAL A 64 38.45 2.55 8.03
N PRO A 65 37.41 2.27 8.85
CA PRO A 65 36.22 3.09 9.11
C PRO A 65 36.52 4.34 9.97
N LEU A 66 35.73 5.39 9.76
CA LEU A 66 35.80 6.62 10.55
C LEU A 66 35.02 6.43 11.86
N THR A 67 35.60 6.87 12.97
CA THR A 67 35.02 6.66 14.31
C THR A 67 34.42 7.92 14.93
N ASN A 68 34.67 9.10 14.35
CA ASN A 68 34.09 10.35 14.82
C ASN A 68 34.03 11.42 13.73
N MET A 69 33.17 12.42 13.95
CA MET A 69 32.96 13.56 13.05
C MET A 69 34.25 14.32 12.68
N GLY A 70 35.24 14.38 13.59
CA GLY A 70 36.51 15.07 13.37
C GLY A 70 37.34 14.48 12.24
N GLN A 71 37.15 13.20 11.93
CA GLN A 71 37.92 12.50 10.89
C GLN A 71 37.31 12.67 9.48
N MET A 72 36.04 13.08 9.37
CA MET A 72 35.30 13.15 8.09
C MET A 72 35.64 14.36 7.22
N ASN A 73 36.44 15.30 7.72
CA ASN A 73 36.85 16.51 7.02
C ASN A 73 35.65 17.32 6.44
N LEU A 74 34.61 17.51 7.27
CA LEU A 74 33.39 18.23 6.92
C LEU A 74 33.46 19.70 7.37
N THR A 75 33.21 20.64 6.44
CA THR A 75 33.16 22.09 6.74
C THR A 75 31.71 22.57 6.77
N LYS A 76 31.18 22.90 7.95
CA LYS A 76 29.81 23.38 8.13
C LYS A 76 29.53 24.64 7.29
N GLN A 77 28.44 24.63 6.54
CA GLN A 77 27.98 25.74 5.70
C GLN A 77 26.76 26.47 6.31
N GLY A 78 25.86 25.73 6.96
CA GLY A 78 24.61 26.27 7.52
C GLY A 78 24.00 25.35 8.58
N SER A 79 23.01 25.87 9.32
CA SER A 79 22.27 25.15 10.37
C SER A 79 20.87 25.71 10.46
N ILE A 80 19.86 24.85 10.54
CA ILE A 80 18.46 25.27 10.72
C ILE A 80 17.82 24.40 11.80
N VAL A 81 17.01 25.03 12.65
CA VAL A 81 16.18 24.37 13.66
C VAL A 81 14.74 24.56 13.22
N GLY A 82 14.00 23.47 13.03
CA GLY A 82 12.66 23.49 12.46
C GLY A 82 12.61 23.78 10.96
N GLY A 83 11.69 23.12 10.24
CA GLY A 83 11.43 23.34 8.81
C GLY A 83 11.49 22.07 7.97
N ASN A 84 10.45 21.85 7.15
CA ASN A 84 10.17 20.51 6.59
C ASN A 84 11.02 20.14 5.35
N ASN A 85 11.86 21.05 4.86
CA ASN A 85 12.62 20.90 3.61
C ASN A 85 13.83 21.85 3.54
N VAL A 86 14.87 21.62 4.34
CA VAL A 86 16.05 22.51 4.31
C VAL A 86 17.36 21.74 4.45
N ASN A 87 18.43 22.21 3.80
CA ASN A 87 19.77 21.60 3.87
C ASN A 87 19.85 20.14 3.35
N ARG A 88 19.00 19.78 2.38
CA ARG A 88 18.83 18.39 1.86
C ARG A 88 18.39 17.39 2.92
N VAL A 89 17.72 17.87 3.96
CA VAL A 89 16.99 17.05 4.92
C VAL A 89 15.52 17.42 4.80
N LYS A 90 14.65 16.42 4.63
CA LYS A 90 13.22 16.63 4.41
C LYS A 90 12.38 15.50 5.01
N VAL A 91 11.18 15.85 5.45
CA VAL A 91 10.14 14.86 5.78
C VAL A 91 9.37 14.55 4.51
N LEU A 92 9.25 13.26 4.20
CA LEU A 92 8.42 12.74 3.13
C LEU A 92 7.14 12.20 3.77
N SER A 93 6.00 12.64 3.23
CA SER A 93 4.66 12.27 3.68
C SER A 93 3.92 11.53 2.58
N GLY A 94 3.13 10.53 2.96
CA GLY A 94 2.22 9.84 2.05
C GLY A 94 2.14 8.33 2.35
N PRO A 95 1.28 7.61 1.63
CA PRO A 95 1.29 6.16 1.69
C PRO A 95 2.66 5.62 1.28
N SER A 96 2.93 4.36 1.62
CA SER A 96 4.16 3.66 1.23
C SER A 96 4.46 3.87 -0.27
N PHE A 97 5.66 4.37 -0.57
CA PHE A 97 6.18 4.66 -1.89
C PHE A 97 7.53 3.97 -2.08
N THR A 98 7.84 3.58 -3.32
CA THR A 98 9.14 3.02 -3.67
C THR A 98 10.23 4.09 -3.61
N ILE A 99 11.33 3.78 -2.92
CA ILE A 99 12.46 4.70 -2.78
C ILE A 99 13.21 4.85 -4.12
N PRO A 100 13.53 6.09 -4.54
CA PRO A 100 14.35 6.32 -5.73
C PRO A 100 15.70 5.59 -5.67
N ASN A 101 16.07 4.93 -6.78
CA ASN A 101 17.27 4.10 -6.92
C ASN A 101 17.33 2.85 -6.02
N ALA A 102 16.20 2.47 -5.41
CA ALA A 102 16.05 1.25 -4.62
C ALA A 102 14.65 0.63 -4.87
N PRO A 103 14.45 -0.05 -6.02
CA PRO A 103 13.11 -0.44 -6.49
C PRO A 103 12.38 -1.46 -5.60
N GLU A 104 13.11 -2.20 -4.77
CA GLU A 104 12.55 -3.17 -3.82
C GLU A 104 12.30 -2.58 -2.43
N LEU A 105 12.75 -1.34 -2.19
CA LEU A 105 12.66 -0.70 -0.90
C LEU A 105 11.52 0.31 -0.91
N SER A 106 10.63 0.22 0.08
CA SER A 106 9.55 1.19 0.26
C SER A 106 9.70 1.97 1.56
N ALA A 107 9.14 3.18 1.57
CA ALA A 107 9.06 4.06 2.72
C ALA A 107 7.74 4.85 2.71
N PRO A 108 7.25 5.36 3.85
CA PRO A 108 7.72 5.12 5.21
C PRO A 108 7.66 3.64 5.60
N ARG A 109 8.53 3.19 6.50
CA ARG A 109 8.42 1.81 7.02
C ARG A 109 7.27 1.72 8.01
N TRP A 110 7.11 2.76 8.84
CA TRP A 110 6.02 2.86 9.79
C TRP A 110 5.31 4.21 9.69
N GLY A 111 3.98 4.15 9.85
CA GLY A 111 3.12 5.33 9.71
C GLY A 111 3.16 5.93 8.30
N ASP A 112 2.95 7.24 8.24
CA ASP A 112 2.78 7.99 6.98
C ASP A 112 3.93 8.98 6.71
N HIS A 113 4.98 8.93 7.54
CA HIS A 113 6.09 9.88 7.50
C HIS A 113 7.46 9.22 7.68
N VAL A 114 8.43 9.69 6.91
CA VAL A 114 9.84 9.29 6.99
C VAL A 114 10.74 10.50 6.76
N VAL A 115 11.91 10.55 7.39
CA VAL A 115 12.90 11.60 7.07
C VAL A 115 13.92 11.10 6.05
N GLN A 116 14.20 11.92 5.05
CA GLN A 116 15.31 11.75 4.11
C GLN A 116 16.46 12.68 4.52
N ILE A 117 17.69 12.15 4.59
CA ILE A 117 18.93 12.88 4.89
C ILE A 117 19.88 12.72 3.71
N GLY A 118 20.32 13.84 3.12
CA GLY A 118 21.21 13.83 1.95
C GLY A 118 20.47 13.92 0.62
N GLY A 119 21.21 13.84 -0.48
CA GLY A 119 20.68 14.03 -1.83
C GLY A 119 21.74 14.49 -2.83
N GLU A 120 21.29 14.83 -4.04
CA GLU A 120 22.14 15.34 -5.12
C GLU A 120 22.85 16.63 -4.74
N ASP A 121 24.17 16.69 -4.98
CA ASP A 121 25.04 17.87 -5.09
C ASP A 121 26.52 17.41 -5.04
N SER A 122 27.43 18.22 -5.56
CA SER A 122 28.87 17.97 -5.53
C SER A 122 29.47 18.27 -4.14
N LYS A 123 30.19 17.31 -3.56
CA LYS A 123 31.00 17.52 -2.34
C LYS A 123 30.18 18.03 -1.15
N LYS A 124 28.99 17.47 -0.95
CA LYS A 124 28.08 17.87 0.12
C LYS A 124 27.79 16.74 1.09
N ALA A 125 27.58 17.11 2.34
CA ALA A 125 27.06 16.21 3.37
C ALA A 125 26.01 16.94 4.20
N SER A 126 25.03 16.21 4.72
CA SER A 126 23.97 16.76 5.55
C SER A 126 23.86 15.95 6.83
N SER A 127 23.54 16.61 7.95
CA SER A 127 23.20 15.92 9.20
C SER A 127 21.81 16.25 9.72
N LEU A 128 21.24 15.28 10.42
CA LEU A 128 20.05 15.40 11.25
C LEU A 128 20.47 15.10 12.70
N GLU A 129 20.14 16.00 13.62
CA GLU A 129 20.56 15.93 15.02
C GLU A 129 19.42 16.28 15.97
N GLN A 130 19.27 15.50 17.04
CA GLN A 130 18.43 15.84 18.17
C GLN A 130 19.15 15.53 19.47
N LYS A 131 18.98 16.46 20.43
CA LYS A 131 19.40 16.30 21.81
C LYS A 131 18.18 15.88 22.62
N ALA A 132 18.34 14.85 23.44
CA ALA A 132 17.28 14.23 24.22
C ALA A 132 17.74 14.01 25.67
N THR A 133 16.82 14.02 26.61
CA THR A 133 17.06 13.58 27.99
C THR A 133 16.41 12.22 28.18
N MET A 134 17.18 11.22 28.60
CA MET A 134 16.66 9.87 28.82
C MET A 134 15.69 9.84 29.99
N THR A 135 14.63 9.08 29.85
CA THR A 135 13.50 8.98 30.78
C THR A 135 13.25 7.51 31.14
N VAL A 136 12.34 7.26 32.08
CA VAL A 136 11.89 5.89 32.40
C VAL A 136 11.25 5.21 31.18
N ALA A 137 10.72 5.99 30.22
CA ALA A 137 10.18 5.47 28.97
C ALA A 137 11.23 4.85 28.06
N ASP A 138 12.48 5.25 28.22
CA ASP A 138 13.62 4.78 27.42
C ASP A 138 14.23 3.49 27.96
N VAL A 139 13.73 2.98 29.09
CA VAL A 139 14.21 1.73 29.71
C VAL A 139 13.48 0.53 29.11
N ASP A 140 14.24 -0.41 28.56
CA ASP A 140 13.70 -1.69 28.11
C ASP A 140 13.43 -2.58 29.33
N PRO A 141 12.17 -3.04 29.55
CA PRO A 141 11.85 -3.88 30.69
C PRO A 141 12.43 -5.30 30.62
N ALA A 142 12.95 -5.74 29.46
CA ALA A 142 13.56 -7.05 29.29
C ALA A 142 14.95 -7.14 29.93
N ASP A 143 15.75 -6.08 29.87
CA ASP A 143 17.12 -6.05 30.43
C ASP A 143 17.37 -4.92 31.44
N GLY A 144 16.42 -4.00 31.61
CA GLY A 144 16.48 -2.89 32.57
C GLY A 144 17.47 -1.78 32.21
N LYS A 145 17.94 -1.73 30.95
CA LYS A 145 18.85 -0.68 30.46
C LYS A 145 18.08 0.39 29.69
N VAL A 146 18.70 1.56 29.54
CA VAL A 146 18.22 2.58 28.60
C VAL A 146 18.63 2.20 27.17
N HIS A 147 17.67 2.23 26.25
CA HIS A 147 17.87 1.94 24.83
C HIS A 147 17.60 3.18 23.97
N ILE A 148 18.44 3.37 22.95
CA ILE A 148 18.20 4.31 21.86
C ILE A 148 18.09 3.49 20.58
N ARG A 149 16.89 3.43 20.02
CA ARG A 149 16.56 2.60 18.87
C ARG A 149 16.02 3.43 17.72
N PHE A 150 16.47 3.14 16.50
CA PHE A 150 15.97 3.78 15.28
C PHE A 150 16.29 2.92 14.06
N ALA A 151 15.48 3.03 13.01
CA ALA A 151 15.75 2.36 11.75
C ALA A 151 16.34 3.32 10.72
N VAL A 152 17.24 2.83 9.88
CA VAL A 152 17.71 3.56 8.70
C VAL A 152 17.72 2.66 7.46
N ALA A 153 17.55 3.28 6.29
CA ALA A 153 17.76 2.64 5.01
C ALA A 153 18.65 3.54 4.12
N PRO A 154 19.95 3.22 3.98
CA PRO A 154 20.86 3.94 3.10
C PRO A 154 20.65 3.59 1.62
N VAL A 155 20.75 4.59 0.75
CA VAL A 155 20.86 4.49 -0.71
C VAL A 155 22.05 5.32 -1.16
N ILE A 156 23.09 4.65 -1.65
CA ILE A 156 24.43 5.21 -1.84
C ILE A 156 24.94 4.84 -3.22
N ASN A 157 25.39 5.82 -3.99
CA ASN A 157 26.05 5.56 -5.26
C ASN A 157 27.41 4.88 -5.04
N ASP A 158 27.77 3.92 -5.90
CA ASP A 158 29.08 3.29 -5.97
C ASP A 158 29.87 3.80 -7.19
N PRO A 159 30.62 4.89 -7.05
CA PRO A 159 31.40 5.50 -8.13
C PRO A 159 32.80 4.90 -8.35
N ASP A 160 33.10 3.70 -7.85
CA ASP A 160 34.41 3.05 -7.95
C ASP A 160 35.58 3.90 -7.39
N HIS A 161 35.34 4.67 -6.32
CA HIS A 161 36.40 5.43 -5.63
C HIS A 161 37.12 4.57 -4.57
N PRO A 162 38.36 4.92 -4.18
CA PRO A 162 38.95 4.37 -2.97
C PRO A 162 38.07 4.68 -1.73
N ASP A 163 38.06 3.80 -0.73
CA ASP A 163 37.17 3.86 0.44
C ASP A 163 37.11 5.25 1.11
N THR A 164 38.25 5.93 1.24
CA THR A 164 38.36 7.30 1.81
C THR A 164 37.64 8.41 1.03
N GLN A 165 37.16 8.10 -0.17
CA GLN A 165 36.53 9.03 -1.10
C GLN A 165 35.10 8.63 -1.44
N GLN A 166 34.70 7.40 -1.11
CA GLN A 166 33.37 6.85 -1.36
C GLN A 166 32.29 7.67 -0.63
N PRO A 167 31.08 7.81 -1.20
CA PRO A 167 29.93 8.26 -0.44
C PRO A 167 29.68 7.36 0.78
N PHE A 168 29.17 7.93 1.87
CA PHE A 168 29.01 7.21 3.13
C PHE A 168 27.81 7.72 3.93
N PHE A 169 27.35 6.89 4.88
CA PHE A 169 26.59 7.36 6.02
C PHE A 169 27.30 7.06 7.34
N PHE A 170 27.02 7.90 8.34
CA PHE A 170 27.58 7.79 9.67
C PHE A 170 26.52 8.08 10.72
N VAL A 171 26.52 7.31 11.79
CA VAL A 171 25.69 7.58 12.98
C VAL A 171 26.58 7.66 14.19
N GLU A 172 26.26 8.56 15.12
CA GLU A 172 26.95 8.73 16.39
C GLU A 172 25.96 9.11 17.49
N VAL A 173 26.18 8.52 18.67
CA VAL A 173 25.47 8.86 19.91
C VAL A 173 26.48 9.32 20.94
N ILE A 174 26.28 10.53 21.48
CA ILE A 174 27.16 11.14 22.50
C ILE A 174 26.35 11.40 23.76
N ASN A 175 26.89 11.01 24.91
CA ASN A 175 26.37 11.35 26.22
C ASN A 175 27.10 12.60 26.78
N HIS A 176 26.37 13.70 26.93
CA HIS A 176 26.89 14.98 27.41
C HIS A 176 27.05 15.03 28.93
N THR A 177 26.24 14.27 29.68
CA THR A 177 26.31 14.22 31.16
C THR A 177 27.43 13.31 31.66
N LYS A 178 27.94 12.41 30.81
CA LYS A 178 29.08 11.51 31.12
C LYS A 178 30.39 11.96 30.46
N GLY A 179 30.62 13.28 30.37
CA GLY A 179 31.89 13.84 29.91
C GLY A 179 32.10 13.75 28.39
N GLU A 180 31.05 13.97 27.60
CA GLU A 180 31.07 13.87 26.13
C GLU A 180 31.46 12.46 25.64
N LYS A 181 31.07 11.42 26.39
CA LYS A 181 31.38 10.02 26.06
C LYS A 181 30.61 9.64 24.80
N GLN A 182 31.31 9.22 23.75
CA GLN A 182 30.70 8.57 22.60
C GLN A 182 30.24 7.17 23.03
N LEU A 183 28.93 6.92 22.96
CA LEU A 183 28.31 5.65 23.33
C LEU A 183 28.26 4.68 22.15
N PHE A 184 28.13 5.22 20.94
CA PHE A 184 28.00 4.43 19.72
C PHE A 184 28.50 5.24 18.51
N ASN A 185 29.08 4.53 17.54
CA ASN A 185 29.23 5.03 16.20
C ASN A 185 29.14 3.89 15.17
N THR A 186 28.70 4.21 13.95
CA THR A 186 28.85 3.34 12.79
C THR A 186 29.24 4.16 11.58
N PHE A 187 30.04 3.60 10.68
CA PHE A 187 30.45 4.20 9.43
C PHE A 187 30.30 3.19 8.31
N ASN A 188 29.39 3.45 7.38
CA ASN A 188 29.12 2.58 6.25
C ASN A 188 29.33 3.32 4.93
N PHE A 189 30.09 2.71 4.03
CA PHE A 189 30.39 3.26 2.70
C PHE A 189 30.05 2.25 1.60
N ALA A 190 29.96 2.74 0.36
CA ALA A 190 29.69 1.89 -0.80
C ALA A 190 30.68 0.71 -0.88
N ASN A 191 30.17 -0.51 -1.12
CA ASN A 191 30.92 -1.77 -1.15
C ASN A 191 31.61 -2.21 0.15
N GLN A 192 31.24 -1.67 1.31
CA GLN A 192 31.76 -2.18 2.57
C GLN A 192 31.47 -3.69 2.75
N PRO A 193 32.50 -4.54 2.98
CA PRO A 193 32.30 -5.97 3.20
C PRO A 193 31.46 -6.27 4.46
N GLY A 194 30.57 -7.25 4.38
CA GLY A 194 29.73 -7.70 5.50
C GLY A 194 28.50 -6.83 5.78
N VAL A 195 28.19 -5.87 4.91
CA VAL A 195 26.90 -5.16 4.88
C VAL A 195 26.02 -5.80 3.80
N ALA A 196 24.73 -6.00 4.11
CA ALA A 196 23.75 -6.61 3.21
C ALA A 196 23.34 -5.68 2.04
N TRP A 197 24.30 -5.27 1.21
CA TRP A 197 24.06 -4.43 0.04
C TRP A 197 23.21 -5.17 -1.02
N LYS A 198 22.24 -4.46 -1.56
CA LYS A 198 21.51 -4.70 -2.81
C LYS A 198 21.99 -3.68 -3.83
N LYS A 199 21.91 -4.01 -5.12
CA LYS A 199 22.36 -3.15 -6.22
C LYS A 199 21.24 -2.82 -7.19
N TYR A 200 21.16 -1.56 -7.61
CA TYR A 200 20.31 -1.10 -8.70
C TYR A 200 21.03 -0.03 -9.51
N GLY A 201 21.41 -0.37 -10.75
CA GLY A 201 22.29 0.49 -11.54
C GLY A 201 23.62 0.73 -10.81
N ASP A 202 24.00 1.99 -10.69
CA ASP A 202 25.21 2.42 -9.96
C ASP A 202 24.96 2.68 -8.47
N TYR A 203 23.79 2.29 -7.94
CA TYR A 203 23.42 2.50 -6.55
C TYR A 203 23.43 1.19 -5.76
N LEU A 204 23.93 1.29 -4.53
CA LEU A 204 23.84 0.30 -3.49
C LEU A 204 22.85 0.77 -2.43
N TYR A 205 22.01 -0.14 -1.95
CA TYR A 205 21.08 0.13 -0.87
C TYR A 205 20.95 -1.08 0.03
N THR A 206 20.40 -0.92 1.23
CA THR A 206 20.01 -2.07 2.06
C THR A 206 18.51 -2.01 2.29
N ASP A 207 17.91 -3.13 2.71
CA ASP A 207 16.62 -3.03 3.37
C ASP A 207 16.76 -2.24 4.68
N TRP A 208 15.62 -1.95 5.33
CA TRP A 208 15.63 -1.22 6.59
C TRP A 208 16.45 -1.95 7.66
N GLN A 209 17.38 -1.22 8.27
CA GLN A 209 18.30 -1.70 9.30
C GLN A 209 17.93 -1.08 10.64
N GLY A 210 17.77 -1.90 11.67
CA GLY A 210 17.57 -1.46 13.04
C GLY A 210 18.89 -1.19 13.74
N PHE A 211 18.93 -0.13 14.55
CA PHE A 211 20.01 0.15 15.49
C PHE A 211 19.49 0.05 16.90
N ASP A 212 20.20 -0.67 17.77
CA ASP A 212 19.90 -0.76 19.19
C ASP A 212 21.13 -0.40 20.02
N ILE A 213 21.11 0.77 20.67
CA ILE A 213 22.21 1.28 21.48
C ILE A 213 21.83 1.20 22.95
N ALA A 214 22.39 0.21 23.64
CA ALA A 214 22.25 0.00 25.08
C ALA A 214 23.61 -0.29 25.74
N PRO A 215 24.46 0.74 25.94
CA PRO A 215 25.83 0.56 26.41
C PRO A 215 25.92 0.03 27.85
N GLY A 216 24.81 -0.09 28.57
CA GLY A 216 24.75 -0.55 29.94
C GLY A 216 24.58 0.56 30.97
N ASN A 217 24.05 0.18 32.12
CA ASN A 217 23.84 1.08 33.25
C ASN A 217 25.18 1.68 33.69
N GLY A 218 25.16 2.97 34.04
CA GLY A 218 26.36 3.75 34.38
C GLY A 218 26.99 4.48 33.18
N LEU A 219 26.85 3.96 31.96
CA LEU A 219 27.24 4.64 30.71
C LEU A 219 26.10 5.43 30.07
N LEU A 220 24.87 4.92 30.19
CA LEU A 220 23.64 5.60 29.80
C LEU A 220 22.57 5.31 30.84
N ASP A 221 22.14 6.34 31.57
CA ASP A 221 21.17 6.24 32.64
C ASP A 221 19.97 7.17 32.40
N VAL A 222 18.83 6.88 33.06
CA VAL A 222 17.71 7.83 33.14
C VAL A 222 18.19 9.18 33.70
N GLY A 223 17.85 10.26 33.02
CA GLY A 223 18.28 11.63 33.31
C GLY A 223 19.50 12.09 32.52
N ASP A 224 20.20 11.19 31.82
CA ASP A 224 21.33 11.57 30.97
C ASP A 224 20.87 12.36 29.74
N GLU A 225 21.72 13.30 29.32
CA GLU A 225 21.48 14.11 28.14
C GLU A 225 22.33 13.60 26.98
N VAL A 226 21.68 13.13 25.92
CA VAL A 226 22.33 12.51 24.77
C VAL A 226 22.04 13.29 23.48
N THR A 227 22.97 13.23 22.53
CA THR A 227 22.73 13.66 21.15
C THR A 227 22.89 12.48 20.22
N ILE A 228 21.88 12.24 19.38
CA ILE A 228 22.00 11.41 18.17
C ILE A 228 22.34 12.30 16.98
N ARG A 229 23.27 11.84 16.14
CA ARG A 229 23.63 12.48 14.88
C ARG A 229 23.67 11.45 13.78
N VAL A 230 22.88 11.69 12.73
CA VAL A 230 22.94 10.91 11.48
C VAL A 230 23.46 11.81 10.36
N VAL A 231 24.45 11.33 9.62
CA VAL A 231 25.12 12.06 8.54
C VAL A 231 25.08 11.26 7.25
N ALA A 232 24.63 11.89 6.17
CA ALA A 232 24.73 11.35 4.81
C ALA A 232 25.67 12.23 3.98
N SER A 233 26.64 11.62 3.29
CA SER A 233 27.76 12.32 2.68
C SER A 233 28.09 11.83 1.28
N ASN A 234 27.98 12.71 0.29
CA ASN A 234 28.32 12.44 -1.13
C ASN A 234 29.84 12.33 -1.30
N CYS A 235 30.35 11.79 -2.41
CA CYS A 235 31.79 11.52 -2.57
C CYS A 235 32.70 12.75 -2.38
N GLY A 236 33.98 12.49 -2.07
CA GLY A 236 35.00 13.55 -1.91
C GLY A 236 35.48 14.21 -3.22
N GLN A 237 35.27 13.56 -4.38
CA GLN A 237 35.79 13.99 -5.69
C GLN A 237 34.90 15.02 -6.41
N GLY A 238 33.58 14.97 -6.18
CA GLY A 238 32.65 16.04 -6.53
C GLY A 238 31.87 15.93 -7.83
N ALA A 239 31.54 14.72 -8.28
CA ALA A 239 30.40 14.57 -9.18
C ALA A 239 29.09 14.69 -8.37
N ALA A 240 28.04 15.25 -8.98
CA ALA A 240 26.79 15.59 -8.27
C ALA A 240 25.87 14.38 -8.03
N ASP A 241 26.04 13.36 -8.85
CA ASP A 241 25.37 12.05 -8.88
C ASP A 241 26.04 11.00 -7.98
N HIS A 242 27.27 11.25 -7.51
CA HIS A 242 27.94 10.40 -6.52
C HIS A 242 27.39 10.63 -5.10
N THR A 243 26.12 10.28 -4.92
CA THR A 243 25.30 10.69 -3.78
C THR A 243 25.23 9.65 -2.66
N ALA A 244 24.91 10.13 -1.47
CA ALA A 244 24.40 9.31 -0.38
C ALA A 244 23.09 9.92 0.13
N VAL A 245 22.08 9.08 0.26
CA VAL A 245 20.78 9.38 0.86
C VAL A 245 20.53 8.36 1.96
N VAL A 246 20.05 8.80 3.12
CA VAL A 246 19.64 7.92 4.22
C VAL A 246 18.22 8.25 4.58
N TYR A 247 17.35 7.25 4.55
CA TYR A 247 16.02 7.33 5.11
C TYR A 247 16.09 6.88 6.57
N MET A 248 15.40 7.58 7.47
CA MET A 248 15.38 7.25 8.90
C MET A 248 13.94 7.28 9.40
N ASP A 249 13.61 6.35 10.29
CA ASP A 249 12.27 6.15 10.84
C ASP A 249 12.36 5.57 12.28
N ALA A 250 11.25 5.68 13.03
CA ALA A 250 11.04 5.08 14.34
C ALA A 250 12.16 5.29 15.39
N LEU A 251 12.64 6.53 15.58
CA LEU A 251 13.53 6.81 16.71
C LEU A 251 12.76 6.82 18.04
N GLY A 252 13.20 6.00 18.98
CA GLY A 252 12.63 5.92 20.33
C GLY A 252 13.26 4.81 21.17
N ALA A 253 12.53 4.39 22.20
CA ALA A 253 12.96 3.38 23.15
C ALA A 253 12.73 1.92 22.68
N PHE A 254 11.83 1.73 21.73
CA PHE A 254 11.38 0.42 21.25
C PHE A 254 11.38 0.40 19.73
N MET A 255 11.83 -0.71 19.14
CA MET A 255 11.67 -0.97 17.71
C MET A 255 10.27 -1.49 17.45
N PRO A 256 9.48 -0.90 16.53
CA PRO A 256 8.17 -1.42 16.22
C PRO A 256 8.25 -2.80 15.56
N ASN A 257 7.30 -3.69 15.88
CA ASN A 257 7.20 -5.07 15.37
C ASN A 257 8.44 -5.92 15.69
N LEU A 258 8.78 -6.86 14.80
CA LEU A 258 9.93 -7.75 14.95
C LEU A 258 11.25 -7.01 14.75
N ALA A 259 12.17 -7.24 15.67
CA ALA A 259 13.55 -6.81 15.57
C ALA A 259 14.52 -7.91 15.96
N VAL A 260 15.71 -7.86 15.37
CA VAL A 260 16.85 -8.70 15.71
C VAL A 260 18.09 -7.84 15.89
N SER A 261 18.91 -8.19 16.86
CA SER A 261 20.22 -7.60 17.09
C SER A 261 21.23 -8.67 17.43
N ALA A 262 22.50 -8.42 17.12
CA ALA A 262 23.59 -9.29 17.53
C ALA A 262 24.49 -8.60 18.56
N SER A 263 25.11 -9.40 19.42
CA SER A 263 26.25 -9.02 20.24
C SER A 263 27.35 -10.06 20.11
N GLY A 264 28.60 -9.67 20.31
CA GLY A 264 29.74 -10.56 20.13
C GLY A 264 31.01 -9.98 20.78
N PRO A 265 32.13 -10.72 20.70
CA PRO A 265 33.39 -10.26 21.24
C PRO A 265 33.87 -8.98 20.55
N SER A 266 34.53 -8.13 21.32
CA SER A 266 35.15 -6.91 20.82
C SER A 266 36.44 -7.20 20.06
N THR A 267 37.19 -8.24 20.45
CA THR A 267 38.41 -8.65 19.75
C THR A 267 38.58 -10.16 19.61
N THR A 268 39.30 -10.58 18.57
CA THR A 268 39.61 -11.96 18.22
C THR A 268 40.99 -12.06 17.55
N GLN A 269 41.40 -13.27 17.15
CA GLN A 269 42.64 -13.54 16.42
C GLN A 269 42.39 -14.43 15.19
N PRO A 270 43.32 -14.46 14.22
CA PRO A 270 43.25 -15.41 13.10
C PRO A 270 43.17 -16.86 13.57
N GLY A 271 42.28 -17.65 12.97
CA GLY A 271 42.05 -19.06 13.30
C GLY A 271 41.22 -19.33 14.56
N GLN A 272 40.85 -18.29 15.33
CA GLN A 272 40.00 -18.44 16.51
C GLN A 272 38.51 -18.51 16.16
N GLN A 273 37.72 -18.93 17.14
CA GLN A 273 36.27 -18.89 17.06
C GLN A 273 35.71 -17.54 17.54
N ILE A 274 34.59 -17.15 16.96
CA ILE A 274 33.77 -16.02 17.40
C ILE A 274 32.35 -16.54 17.60
N THR A 275 31.79 -16.32 18.78
CA THR A 275 30.36 -16.56 19.03
C THR A 275 29.61 -15.24 19.02
N TYR A 276 28.63 -15.12 18.14
CA TYR A 276 27.66 -14.03 18.18
C TYR A 276 26.36 -14.52 18.78
N ARG A 277 25.82 -13.75 19.72
CA ARG A 277 24.49 -13.93 20.29
C ARG A 277 23.51 -13.08 19.51
N TYR A 278 22.46 -13.69 18.96
CA TYR A 278 21.38 -13.02 18.26
C TYR A 278 20.17 -12.95 19.17
N ASP A 279 19.79 -11.74 19.58
CA ASP A 279 18.61 -11.44 20.37
C ASP A 279 17.49 -10.96 19.44
N TYR A 280 16.26 -11.41 19.67
CA TYR A 280 15.08 -10.98 18.91
C TYR A 280 13.94 -10.61 19.85
N ILE A 281 13.05 -9.74 19.37
CA ILE A 281 11.87 -9.27 20.11
C ILE A 281 10.75 -8.91 19.14
N ASN A 282 9.50 -9.15 19.54
CA ASN A 282 8.33 -8.59 18.89
C ASN A 282 7.72 -7.49 19.78
N SER A 283 7.99 -6.22 19.48
CA SER A 283 7.38 -5.08 20.20
C SER A 283 6.18 -4.50 19.45
N GLY A 284 5.59 -5.27 18.52
CA GLY A 284 4.37 -4.89 17.81
C GLY A 284 3.10 -5.28 18.56
N ASP A 285 1.95 -4.85 18.02
CA ASP A 285 0.63 -5.11 18.62
C ASP A 285 -0.01 -6.43 18.14
N LEU A 286 0.73 -7.22 17.35
CA LEU A 286 0.25 -8.43 16.71
C LEU A 286 1.27 -9.56 16.90
N VAL A 287 0.77 -10.79 16.90
CA VAL A 287 1.64 -11.98 16.91
C VAL A 287 2.35 -12.08 15.57
N ALA A 288 3.66 -12.28 15.61
CA ALA A 288 4.46 -12.52 14.41
C ALA A 288 4.54 -14.03 14.16
N ALA A 289 3.65 -14.53 13.30
CA ALA A 289 3.56 -15.95 13.00
C ALA A 289 4.67 -16.41 12.05
N ASP A 290 5.17 -17.63 12.27
CA ASP A 290 6.18 -18.28 11.41
C ASP A 290 7.45 -17.43 11.24
N SER A 291 7.87 -16.79 12.34
CA SER A 291 9.06 -15.97 12.42
C SER A 291 10.33 -16.78 12.26
N LYS A 292 11.32 -16.19 11.61
CA LYS A 292 12.66 -16.76 11.43
C LYS A 292 13.71 -15.67 11.31
N VAL A 293 14.94 -16.01 11.68
CA VAL A 293 16.13 -15.21 11.44
C VAL A 293 16.94 -15.87 10.34
N GLN A 294 17.24 -15.13 9.28
CA GLN A 294 18.21 -15.53 8.27
C GLN A 294 19.51 -14.77 8.54
N LEU A 295 20.63 -15.48 8.57
CA LEU A 295 21.93 -14.86 8.81
C LEU A 295 23.02 -15.50 7.94
N ALA A 296 23.88 -14.66 7.38
CA ALA A 296 25.04 -15.06 6.59
C ALA A 296 26.28 -15.18 7.46
N ALA A 297 27.26 -15.96 6.99
CA ALA A 297 28.60 -15.95 7.56
C ALA A 297 29.22 -14.53 7.49
N PRO A 298 29.72 -13.99 8.63
CA PRO A 298 30.39 -12.68 8.68
C PRO A 298 31.61 -12.59 7.76
N PHE A 299 31.95 -11.37 7.34
CA PHE A 299 33.11 -11.11 6.48
C PHE A 299 34.24 -10.42 7.21
N VAL A 300 35.46 -10.85 6.95
CA VAL A 300 36.65 -10.09 7.29
C VAL A 300 36.71 -8.84 6.40
N GLY A 301 37.30 -7.75 6.90
CA GLY A 301 37.37 -6.46 6.20
C GLY A 301 38.07 -6.50 4.83
N ASN A 302 38.82 -7.55 4.53
CA ASN A 302 39.43 -7.81 3.21
C ASN A 302 38.51 -8.57 2.22
N GLY A 303 37.25 -8.80 2.59
CA GLY A 303 36.26 -9.49 1.75
C GLY A 303 36.29 -11.02 1.81
N VAL A 304 37.03 -11.62 2.75
CA VAL A 304 37.03 -13.07 2.96
C VAL A 304 35.96 -13.46 3.99
N ALA A 305 35.08 -14.40 3.64
CA ALA A 305 34.07 -14.91 4.56
C ALA A 305 34.71 -15.72 5.71
N THR A 306 34.16 -15.58 6.91
CA THR A 306 34.34 -16.55 7.99
C THR A 306 33.61 -17.85 7.67
N ALA A 307 33.93 -18.94 8.37
CA ALA A 307 33.25 -20.22 8.19
C ALA A 307 32.38 -20.55 9.41
N PHE A 308 31.21 -21.17 9.22
CA PHE A 308 30.45 -21.72 10.36
C PHE A 308 31.29 -22.76 11.11
N PHE A 309 31.27 -22.69 12.44
CA PHE A 309 31.90 -23.70 13.26
C PHE A 309 30.93 -24.88 13.44
N LEU A 310 31.18 -25.98 12.72
CA LEU A 310 30.25 -27.11 12.64
C LEU A 310 30.57 -28.28 13.58
N ASP A 311 31.69 -28.25 14.32
CA ASP A 311 32.04 -29.36 15.21
C ASP A 311 31.05 -29.48 16.39
N ASP A 312 30.48 -28.36 16.85
CA ASP A 312 29.41 -28.32 17.86
C ASP A 312 28.00 -28.40 17.23
N GLY A 313 27.91 -28.44 15.89
CA GLY A 313 26.66 -28.34 15.15
C GLY A 313 26.08 -26.92 15.11
N LEU A 314 25.08 -26.71 14.23
CA LEU A 314 24.25 -25.52 14.27
C LEU A 314 23.27 -25.59 15.45
N PRO A 315 22.73 -24.45 15.94
CA PRO A 315 21.65 -24.47 16.92
C PRO A 315 20.48 -25.34 16.44
N GLU A 316 19.76 -25.98 17.37
CA GLU A 316 18.72 -26.97 17.04
C GLU A 316 17.61 -26.41 16.14
N ASN A 317 17.32 -25.11 16.27
CA ASN A 317 16.31 -24.41 15.48
C ASN A 317 16.85 -23.88 14.14
N CYS A 318 18.13 -24.05 13.86
CA CYS A 318 18.79 -23.56 12.65
C CYS A 318 19.11 -24.69 11.66
N VAL A 319 18.91 -24.40 10.38
CA VAL A 319 19.27 -25.28 9.27
C VAL A 319 20.08 -24.51 8.23
N GLY A 320 20.95 -25.21 7.49
CA GLY A 320 21.60 -24.60 6.32
C GLY A 320 20.55 -24.21 5.29
N ASP A 321 20.72 -23.06 4.65
CA ASP A 321 19.79 -22.59 3.63
C ASP A 321 19.83 -23.55 2.41
N PRO A 322 18.73 -24.29 2.13
CA PRO A 322 18.68 -25.22 1.01
C PRO A 322 18.75 -24.51 -0.35
N ASP A 323 18.35 -23.24 -0.37
CA ASP A 323 18.37 -22.37 -1.53
C ASP A 323 19.56 -21.41 -1.40
N ASN A 324 20.77 -21.91 -1.19
CA ASN A 324 22.01 -21.11 -1.32
C ASN A 324 22.17 -20.38 -2.69
N ASN A 325 21.16 -20.53 -3.57
CA ASN A 325 20.92 -19.88 -4.84
C ASN A 325 19.79 -18.83 -4.81
N ASN A 326 19.25 -18.39 -3.66
CA ASN A 326 18.28 -17.30 -3.61
C ASN A 326 19.01 -15.95 -3.77
N GLN A 327 19.35 -15.76 -5.05
CA GLN A 327 19.87 -14.63 -5.79
C GLN A 327 21.32 -14.19 -5.47
N PRO A 328 22.24 -14.31 -6.45
CA PRO A 328 23.38 -13.42 -6.50
C PRO A 328 22.83 -12.01 -6.78
N PHE A 329 22.55 -11.23 -5.74
CA PHE A 329 22.35 -9.80 -5.91
C PHE A 329 23.66 -9.25 -6.51
N ASP A 330 23.53 -8.69 -7.71
CA ASP A 330 24.62 -8.27 -8.61
C ASP A 330 25.76 -7.52 -7.89
N GLY A 331 26.86 -8.23 -7.60
CA GLY A 331 28.19 -7.64 -7.41
C GLY A 331 28.79 -7.54 -6.00
N ALA A 332 28.06 -7.79 -4.90
CA ALA A 332 28.63 -7.75 -3.54
C ALA A 332 28.89 -9.15 -2.96
N PRO A 333 30.04 -9.42 -2.30
CA PRO A 333 30.32 -10.73 -1.71
C PRO A 333 29.42 -10.97 -0.49
N ARG A 334 28.56 -12.00 -0.56
CA ARG A 334 27.74 -12.52 0.56
C ARG A 334 28.19 -13.92 0.95
N GLY A 335 27.93 -14.28 2.20
CA GLY A 335 28.38 -15.53 2.84
C GLY A 335 27.33 -16.63 2.69
N ASP A 336 27.67 -17.85 3.14
CA ASP A 336 26.69 -18.92 3.26
C ASP A 336 25.62 -18.54 4.30
N TYR A 337 24.35 -18.81 4.00
CA TYR A 337 23.23 -18.52 4.90
C TYR A 337 22.81 -19.74 5.73
N ILE A 338 22.34 -19.48 6.94
CA ILE A 338 21.50 -20.39 7.72
C ILE A 338 20.15 -19.73 8.01
N ILE A 339 19.13 -20.56 8.22
CA ILE A 339 17.79 -20.14 8.60
C ILE A 339 17.50 -20.70 9.99
N CYS A 340 17.29 -19.81 10.96
CA CYS A 340 16.94 -20.12 12.33
C CYS A 340 15.45 -19.87 12.55
N ASN A 341 14.67 -20.94 12.62
CA ASN A 341 13.22 -20.86 12.82
C ASN A 341 12.92 -20.48 14.27
N LEU A 342 12.11 -19.45 14.47
CA LEU A 342 11.67 -19.01 15.79
C LEU A 342 10.24 -19.49 16.10
N GLY A 343 9.46 -19.80 15.06
CA GLY A 343 8.05 -20.14 15.21
C GLY A 343 7.21 -18.87 15.41
N ASP A 344 6.13 -18.96 16.17
CA ASP A 344 5.30 -17.80 16.47
C ASP A 344 5.92 -17.01 17.62
N VAL A 345 6.16 -15.70 17.43
CA VAL A 345 6.67 -14.80 18.46
C VAL A 345 5.53 -13.90 18.91
N ASP A 346 5.05 -14.11 20.14
CA ASP A 346 3.94 -13.38 20.75
C ASP A 346 4.29 -11.89 20.98
N ILE A 347 3.27 -11.09 21.24
CA ILE A 347 3.41 -9.66 21.58
C ILE A 347 4.27 -9.51 22.83
N ASN A 348 5.28 -8.64 22.76
CA ASN A 348 6.32 -8.40 23.77
C ASN A 348 7.19 -9.62 24.09
N GLU A 349 7.12 -10.69 23.31
CA GLU A 349 8.01 -11.84 23.48
C GLU A 349 9.39 -11.54 22.90
N SER A 350 10.42 -11.96 23.64
CA SER A 350 11.81 -11.85 23.25
C SER A 350 12.55 -13.16 23.48
N GLY A 351 13.56 -13.44 22.67
CA GLY A 351 14.39 -14.63 22.82
C GLY A 351 15.78 -14.42 22.21
N SER A 352 16.57 -15.49 22.21
CA SER A 352 17.96 -15.42 21.74
C SER A 352 18.53 -16.78 21.38
N PHE A 353 19.53 -16.80 20.51
CA PHE A 353 20.35 -17.97 20.22
C PHE A 353 21.77 -17.56 19.83
N ASP A 354 22.73 -18.48 19.97
CA ASP A 354 24.15 -18.23 19.68
C ASP A 354 24.58 -18.94 18.40
N VAL A 355 25.43 -18.31 17.60
CA VAL A 355 26.06 -18.93 16.41
C VAL A 355 27.56 -18.67 16.44
N THR A 356 28.34 -19.74 16.23
CA THR A 356 29.81 -19.70 16.27
C THR A 356 30.42 -19.78 14.87
N PHE A 357 31.40 -18.93 14.61
CA PHE A 357 32.13 -18.81 13.36
C PHE A 357 33.63 -18.98 13.59
N THR A 358 34.37 -19.39 12.57
CA THR A 358 35.83 -19.53 12.57
C THR A 358 36.45 -18.43 11.71
N VAL A 359 37.36 -17.67 12.30
CA VAL A 359 38.12 -16.61 11.62
C VAL A 359 39.16 -17.25 10.70
N PRO A 360 39.33 -16.79 9.44
CA PRO A 360 40.38 -17.28 8.56
C PRO A 360 41.78 -17.20 9.20
N ASN A 361 42.61 -18.22 8.96
CA ASN A 361 43.97 -18.30 9.52
C ASN A 361 44.90 -17.18 9.04
N ASP A 362 44.61 -16.60 7.87
CA ASP A 362 45.36 -15.53 7.21
C ASP A 362 44.67 -14.16 7.33
N ALA A 363 43.69 -14.03 8.24
CA ALA A 363 42.99 -12.78 8.43
C ALA A 363 43.95 -11.63 8.83
N PRO A 364 43.80 -10.42 8.25
CA PRO A 364 44.65 -9.28 8.53
C PRO A 364 44.53 -8.84 10.00
N THR A 365 45.67 -8.46 10.58
CA THR A 365 45.82 -8.05 11.99
C THR A 365 46.23 -6.58 12.14
N THR A 366 46.34 -5.86 11.02
CA THR A 366 46.68 -4.44 10.97
C THR A 366 45.60 -3.68 10.21
N ALA A 367 45.29 -2.46 10.65
CA ALA A 367 44.32 -1.57 9.99
C ALA A 367 44.57 -1.44 8.47
N SER A 368 43.56 -1.27 7.61
CA SER A 368 42.12 -0.94 7.79
C SER A 368 41.15 -2.12 7.75
N GLU A 369 41.66 -3.33 7.57
CA GLU A 369 40.84 -4.53 7.27
C GLU A 369 40.74 -5.53 8.43
N ASN A 370 41.37 -5.21 9.58
CA ASN A 370 41.49 -6.10 10.74
C ASN A 370 40.21 -6.15 11.58
N VAL A 371 39.09 -6.46 10.93
CA VAL A 371 37.77 -6.50 11.53
C VAL A 371 36.97 -7.63 10.90
N VAL A 372 36.12 -8.28 11.69
CA VAL A 372 35.04 -9.13 11.23
C VAL A 372 33.73 -8.34 11.31
N ASN A 373 33.04 -8.24 10.19
CA ASN A 373 31.78 -7.52 9.99
C ASN A 373 30.62 -8.53 9.96
N ASN A 374 29.81 -8.53 11.01
CA ASN A 374 28.57 -9.31 11.12
C ASN A 374 27.38 -8.35 10.96
N GLY A 375 26.90 -8.15 9.73
CA GLY A 375 25.81 -7.21 9.43
C GLY A 375 24.84 -7.69 8.34
N ASP A 376 24.93 -8.97 7.96
CA ASP A 376 24.02 -9.60 7.00
C ASP A 376 23.20 -10.65 7.73
N TYR A 377 22.29 -10.15 8.57
CA TYR A 377 21.31 -10.94 9.29
C TYR A 377 20.03 -10.14 9.46
N PHE A 378 18.89 -10.79 9.30
CA PHE A 378 17.58 -10.15 9.38
C PHE A 378 16.53 -11.10 9.92
N ILE A 379 15.48 -10.51 10.48
CA ILE A 379 14.30 -11.22 10.95
C ILE A 379 13.13 -10.94 10.01
N GLU A 380 12.34 -11.97 9.75
CA GLU A 380 11.10 -11.89 8.97
C GLU A 380 10.07 -12.87 9.52
N ALA A 381 8.81 -12.67 9.14
CA ALA A 381 7.67 -13.50 9.50
C ALA A 381 6.62 -13.49 8.39
N GLY A 382 5.59 -14.34 8.50
CA GLY A 382 4.47 -14.33 7.55
C GLY A 382 3.80 -12.95 7.49
N GLY A 383 3.89 -12.28 6.33
CA GLY A 383 3.31 -10.94 6.13
C GLY A 383 4.07 -9.79 6.80
N VAL A 384 5.31 -10.00 7.24
CA VAL A 384 6.18 -8.97 7.83
C VAL A 384 7.47 -8.87 7.01
N ASP A 385 7.75 -7.67 6.48
CA ASP A 385 8.95 -7.41 5.69
C ASP A 385 10.24 -7.63 6.51
N PRO A 386 11.30 -8.17 5.87
CA PRO A 386 12.62 -8.29 6.47
C PRO A 386 13.07 -7.04 7.22
N PHE A 387 13.68 -7.25 8.38
CA PHE A 387 14.33 -6.20 9.16
C PHE A 387 15.73 -6.61 9.55
N ILE A 388 16.72 -5.87 9.04
CA ILE A 388 18.14 -6.17 9.21
C ILE A 388 18.58 -5.70 10.60
N GLY A 389 19.35 -6.50 11.32
CA GLY A 389 19.96 -6.05 12.57
C GLY A 389 21.22 -5.19 12.36
N PRO A 390 21.70 -4.50 13.40
CA PRO A 390 22.85 -3.60 13.28
C PRO A 390 24.15 -4.34 12.95
N LEU A 391 25.06 -3.68 12.22
CA LEU A 391 26.40 -4.21 11.99
C LEU A 391 27.18 -4.32 13.31
N VAL A 392 27.60 -5.53 13.66
CA VAL A 392 28.52 -5.81 14.78
C VAL A 392 29.92 -6.03 14.24
N GLN A 393 30.90 -5.38 14.86
CA GLN A 393 32.30 -5.45 14.46
C GLN A 393 33.17 -6.08 15.55
N THR A 394 33.94 -7.11 15.20
CA THR A 394 34.95 -7.72 16.08
C THR A 394 36.33 -7.42 15.53
N GLY A 395 37.18 -6.71 16.30
CA GLY A 395 38.54 -6.38 15.90
C GLY A 395 39.46 -7.60 15.87
N ILE A 396 40.36 -7.68 14.89
CA ILE A 396 41.33 -8.76 14.77
C ILE A 396 42.69 -8.24 15.22
N VAL A 397 43.26 -8.87 16.25
CA VAL A 397 44.60 -8.58 16.78
C VAL A 397 45.60 -9.68 16.41
N GLY A 398 46.89 -9.32 16.41
CA GLY A 398 47.96 -10.28 16.14
C GLY A 398 48.08 -11.33 17.25
N SER A 399 48.56 -12.53 16.90
CA SER A 399 48.73 -13.66 17.83
C SER A 399 49.71 -13.39 18.98
N SER A 400 50.46 -12.29 18.95
CA SER A 400 51.32 -11.83 20.05
C SER A 400 50.58 -11.07 21.14
N ILE A 401 49.33 -10.66 20.89
CA ILE A 401 48.47 -10.00 21.87
C ILE A 401 47.61 -11.08 22.54
N GLU A 402 47.73 -11.25 23.84
CA GLU A 402 46.94 -12.22 24.58
C GLU A 402 45.51 -11.68 24.82
N LEU A 403 44.51 -12.50 24.52
CA LEU A 403 43.10 -12.17 24.79
C LEU A 403 42.78 -12.52 26.25
N VAL A 404 42.13 -11.60 26.96
CA VAL A 404 41.62 -11.76 28.33
C VAL A 404 40.22 -11.16 28.42
N ASP A 405 39.47 -11.39 29.49
CA ASP A 405 38.12 -10.83 29.64
C ASP A 405 37.88 -10.47 31.11
N LEU A 406 37.84 -9.17 31.43
CA LEU A 406 37.48 -8.68 32.75
C LEU A 406 36.07 -8.06 32.72
N GLY A 407 35.13 -8.73 33.39
CA GLY A 407 33.76 -8.23 33.58
C GLY A 407 33.54 -7.61 34.96
N VAL A 408 32.58 -6.70 35.07
CA VAL A 408 32.15 -6.10 36.34
C VAL A 408 30.64 -6.17 36.52
N THR A 409 30.19 -6.43 37.75
CA THR A 409 28.78 -6.42 38.15
C THR A 409 28.56 -5.62 39.42
N ILE A 410 27.33 -5.14 39.63
CA ILE A 410 26.90 -4.44 40.85
C ILE A 410 25.67 -5.15 41.40
N ASP A 411 25.68 -5.44 42.70
CA ASP A 411 24.53 -5.90 43.49
C ASP A 411 24.15 -4.83 44.52
N ASP A 412 22.89 -4.40 44.48
CA ASP A 412 22.29 -3.42 45.40
C ASP A 412 21.29 -4.05 46.39
N GLY A 413 21.29 -5.39 46.47
CA GLY A 413 20.39 -6.18 47.31
C GLY A 413 18.97 -6.28 46.75
N GLY A 414 18.75 -5.94 45.47
CA GLY A 414 17.44 -5.99 44.82
C GLY A 414 16.49 -4.89 45.32
N ARG A 415 17.03 -3.76 45.78
CA ARG A 415 16.21 -2.63 46.23
C ARG A 415 15.65 -1.88 45.02
N LEU A 416 14.41 -1.42 45.14
CA LEU A 416 13.73 -0.62 44.11
C LEU A 416 13.91 0.89 44.33
N SER A 417 14.15 1.28 45.58
CA SER A 417 14.27 2.67 46.00
C SER A 417 14.82 2.76 47.42
N TYR A 418 15.17 3.98 47.84
CA TYR A 418 15.59 4.30 49.21
C TYR A 418 14.71 5.38 49.83
N ALA A 419 14.54 5.31 51.16
CA ALA A 419 14.10 6.46 51.93
C ALA A 419 15.31 7.32 52.36
N GLN A 420 15.07 8.61 52.59
CA GLN A 420 16.10 9.50 53.13
C GLN A 420 16.66 8.95 54.44
N GLY A 421 17.99 8.85 54.54
CA GLY A 421 18.68 8.34 55.72
C GLY A 421 18.71 6.82 55.84
N ASP A 422 18.19 6.08 54.85
CA ASP A 422 18.43 4.64 54.74
C ASP A 422 19.93 4.35 54.67
N GLN A 423 20.32 3.17 55.16
CA GLN A 423 21.65 2.64 54.91
C GLN A 423 21.62 1.91 53.55
N ALA A 424 22.36 2.41 52.57
CA ALA A 424 22.59 1.70 51.32
C ALA A 424 23.81 0.78 51.43
N SER A 425 23.76 -0.37 50.77
CA SER A 425 24.85 -1.35 50.72
C SER A 425 24.94 -1.87 49.30
N TYR A 426 26.15 -1.82 48.73
CA TYR A 426 26.43 -2.25 47.36
C TYR A 426 27.63 -3.18 47.37
N THR A 427 27.58 -4.21 46.54
CA THR A 427 28.72 -5.09 46.25
C THR A 427 29.07 -5.00 44.78
N VAL A 428 30.30 -4.58 44.48
CA VAL A 428 30.86 -4.57 43.12
C VAL A 428 31.77 -5.76 42.97
N THR A 429 31.51 -6.61 41.99
CA THR A 429 32.34 -7.80 41.73
C THR A 429 33.03 -7.64 40.38
N VAL A 430 34.34 -7.81 40.36
CA VAL A 430 35.13 -7.94 39.12
C VAL A 430 35.51 -9.40 38.96
N LYS A 431 35.24 -9.98 37.80
CA LYS A 431 35.52 -11.37 37.46
C LYS A 431 36.31 -11.47 36.17
N ASN A 432 37.29 -12.36 36.14
CA ASN A 432 37.96 -12.77 34.91
C ASN A 432 37.19 -13.93 34.25
N HIS A 433 36.57 -13.66 33.10
CA HIS A 433 35.83 -14.64 32.29
C HIS A 433 36.73 -15.31 31.23
N GLY A 434 37.97 -14.86 31.08
CA GLY A 434 38.90 -15.39 30.10
C GLY A 434 39.71 -16.59 30.61
N ASP A 435 40.36 -17.28 29.67
CA ASP A 435 41.19 -18.46 29.94
C ASP A 435 42.60 -18.13 30.45
N SER A 436 42.96 -16.85 30.48
CA SER A 436 44.28 -16.36 30.88
C SER A 436 44.19 -15.42 32.08
N PRO A 437 45.21 -15.38 32.97
CA PRO A 437 45.21 -14.43 34.08
C PRO A 437 45.14 -12.98 33.60
N ALA A 438 44.35 -12.13 34.23
CA ALA A 438 44.09 -10.76 33.79
C ALA A 438 44.09 -9.76 34.96
N GLY A 439 44.92 -8.73 34.85
CA GLY A 439 44.98 -7.60 35.77
C GLY A 439 44.55 -6.30 35.10
N GLY A 440 44.28 -5.28 35.90
CA GLY A 440 43.68 -4.07 35.38
C GLY A 440 43.38 -3.01 36.43
N GLU A 441 42.41 -2.17 36.12
CA GLU A 441 41.94 -1.09 36.97
C GLU A 441 40.41 -1.09 37.04
N LEU A 442 39.86 -1.04 38.25
CA LEU A 442 38.44 -0.82 38.52
C LEU A 442 38.24 0.64 38.91
N THR A 443 37.39 1.36 38.20
CA THR A 443 36.93 2.71 38.55
C THR A 443 35.47 2.66 39.03
N LEU A 444 35.22 3.18 40.22
CA LEU A 444 33.88 3.35 40.80
C LEU A 444 33.52 4.84 40.88
N ASN A 445 32.31 5.18 40.46
CA ASN A 445 31.69 6.48 40.68
C ASN A 445 30.42 6.28 41.52
N VAL A 446 30.29 6.96 42.65
CA VAL A 446 29.17 6.83 43.59
C VAL A 446 28.62 8.22 43.93
N LEU A 447 27.31 8.39 43.77
CA LEU A 447 26.56 9.61 44.03
C LEU A 447 25.40 9.32 45.00
N GLY A 448 25.00 10.31 45.79
CA GLY A 448 23.82 10.22 46.67
C GLY A 448 24.05 9.55 48.04
N LEU A 449 25.28 9.12 48.36
CA LEU A 449 25.65 8.62 49.70
C LEU A 449 26.36 9.67 50.56
N GLY A 450 26.22 9.54 51.87
CA GLY A 450 26.76 10.45 52.87
C GLY A 450 28.25 10.29 53.15
N ALA A 451 28.79 11.25 53.91
CA ALA A 451 30.19 11.25 54.34
C ALA A 451 30.55 10.08 55.28
N ASP A 452 29.55 9.36 55.78
CA ASP A 452 29.67 8.13 56.54
C ASP A 452 29.86 6.89 55.65
N CYS A 453 29.97 7.06 54.32
CA CYS A 453 30.31 5.96 53.43
C CYS A 453 31.59 5.26 53.91
N THR A 454 31.54 3.95 54.04
CA THR A 454 32.70 3.10 54.34
C THR A 454 32.80 1.94 53.36
N ALA A 455 34.00 1.69 52.85
CA ALA A 455 34.31 0.44 52.15
C ALA A 455 34.55 -0.65 53.21
N LEU A 456 33.77 -1.73 53.15
CA LEU A 456 33.75 -2.79 54.15
C LEU A 456 34.90 -3.80 53.95
N ILE A 457 35.43 -3.94 52.72
CA ILE A 457 36.50 -4.89 52.39
C ILE A 457 37.42 -4.32 51.28
N VAL A 458 38.62 -3.84 51.65
CA VAL A 458 39.92 -4.00 50.94
C VAL A 458 41.06 -3.77 51.94
N ASP A 459 42.13 -4.56 51.86
CA ASP A 459 43.44 -4.45 52.53
C ASP A 459 43.86 -3.05 53.02
N GLY A 460 43.32 -2.61 54.16
CA GLY A 460 43.96 -1.62 55.05
C GLY A 460 43.94 -0.14 54.66
N SER A 461 43.18 0.31 53.65
CA SER A 461 43.06 1.75 53.32
C SER A 461 41.60 2.23 53.35
N PRO A 462 41.17 3.02 54.37
CA PRO A 462 39.80 3.52 54.44
C PRO A 462 39.71 4.95 53.92
N SER A 463 38.81 5.20 52.97
CA SER A 463 37.64 6.06 53.16
C SER A 463 37.03 6.39 51.80
N CYS A 464 35.75 6.05 51.59
CA CYS A 464 34.96 6.80 50.63
C CYS A 464 34.59 8.13 51.27
N MET A 465 35.46 9.13 51.18
CA MET A 465 35.11 10.51 51.55
C MET A 465 34.50 11.19 50.31
N PRO A 466 33.17 11.33 50.22
CA PRO A 466 32.58 12.17 49.19
C PRO A 466 33.03 13.63 49.38
N GLU A 467 33.67 14.21 48.36
CA GLU A 467 33.93 15.66 48.25
C GLU A 467 33.06 16.21 47.12
N GLY A 468 32.09 17.07 47.42
CA GLY A 468 31.27 17.72 46.38
C GLY A 468 30.43 16.74 45.55
N ASP A 469 30.59 16.79 44.21
CA ASP A 469 29.79 16.12 43.16
C ASP A 469 29.92 14.58 43.10
N GLY A 470 30.23 13.90 44.21
CA GLY A 470 30.34 12.44 44.29
C GLY A 470 31.66 11.87 44.77
N LEU A 471 31.70 10.55 44.93
CA LEU A 471 32.88 9.76 45.20
C LEU A 471 33.37 9.11 43.89
N LYS A 472 34.65 9.31 43.56
CA LYS A 472 35.33 8.52 42.52
C LYS A 472 36.51 7.78 43.13
N VAL A 473 36.53 6.45 43.02
CA VAL A 473 37.62 5.60 43.55
C VAL A 473 38.15 4.70 42.45
N THR A 474 39.46 4.51 42.44
CA THR A 474 40.15 3.65 41.51
C THR A 474 40.91 2.57 42.29
N TYR A 475 40.72 1.30 41.92
CA TYR A 475 41.39 0.15 42.50
C TYR A 475 42.26 -0.53 41.46
N THR A 476 43.52 -0.77 41.80
CA THR A 476 44.39 -1.63 40.99
C THR A 476 44.03 -3.09 41.24
N LEU A 477 43.77 -3.82 40.17
CA LEU A 477 43.48 -5.25 40.19
C LEU A 477 44.78 -6.02 39.97
N ALA A 478 45.12 -6.88 40.92
CA ALA A 478 46.13 -7.91 40.68
C ALA A 478 45.64 -8.89 39.60
N GLY A 479 46.56 -9.58 38.91
CA GLY A 479 46.20 -10.56 37.89
C GLY A 479 45.28 -11.66 38.45
N LEU A 480 43.99 -11.56 38.16
CA LEU A 480 42.97 -12.55 38.53
C LEU A 480 43.20 -13.79 37.69
N ALA A 481 43.25 -14.97 38.32
CA ALA A 481 43.28 -16.24 37.59
C ALA A 481 42.01 -16.41 36.73
N PRO A 482 41.99 -17.32 35.74
CA PRO A 482 40.76 -17.68 35.03
C PRO A 482 39.64 -18.05 36.00
N GLU A 483 38.43 -17.54 35.75
CA GLU A 483 37.25 -17.63 36.65
C GLU A 483 37.43 -16.98 38.04
N GLY A 484 38.57 -16.32 38.29
CA GLY A 484 38.86 -15.64 39.54
C GLY A 484 38.09 -14.32 39.68
N GLU A 485 37.67 -14.00 40.90
CA GLU A 485 36.88 -12.80 41.19
C GLU A 485 37.40 -12.05 42.43
N VAL A 486 37.11 -10.75 42.49
CA VAL A 486 37.32 -9.89 43.65
C VAL A 486 36.08 -9.02 43.85
N SER A 487 35.66 -8.84 45.11
CA SER A 487 34.47 -8.06 45.44
C SER A 487 34.78 -6.90 46.39
N TYR A 488 34.12 -5.77 46.15
CA TYR A 488 34.23 -4.53 46.89
C TYR A 488 32.86 -4.16 47.43
N THR A 489 32.68 -4.25 48.75
CA THR A 489 31.43 -3.83 49.41
C THR A 489 31.60 -2.44 50.00
N PHE A 490 30.61 -1.57 49.81
CA PHE A 490 30.55 -0.28 50.47
C PHE A 490 29.14 0.05 50.97
N GLU A 491 29.09 0.78 52.08
CA GLU A 491 27.83 1.15 52.73
C GLU A 491 27.86 2.61 53.16
N GLY A 492 26.72 3.30 53.08
CA GLY A 492 26.61 4.69 53.55
C GLY A 492 25.17 5.16 53.67
N SER A 493 24.96 6.26 54.40
CA SER A 493 23.62 6.85 54.58
C SER A 493 23.17 7.59 53.32
N VAL A 494 21.98 7.29 52.84
CA VAL A 494 21.35 7.93 51.67
C VAL A 494 21.05 9.40 51.96
N GLN A 495 21.50 10.27 51.06
CA GLN A 495 21.32 11.72 51.15
C GLN A 495 19.95 12.18 50.62
N PRO A 496 19.42 13.33 51.08
CA PRO A 496 18.12 13.85 50.65
C PRO A 496 18.06 14.37 49.20
N ALA A 497 19.19 14.54 48.52
CA ALA A 497 19.26 15.21 47.22
C ALA A 497 19.68 14.22 46.12
N GLY A 498 18.76 13.96 45.19
CA GLY A 498 18.99 13.14 44.00
C GLY A 498 18.92 11.62 44.24
N PRO A 499 18.93 10.82 43.16
CA PRO A 499 19.00 9.36 43.26
C PRO A 499 20.38 8.90 43.79
N VAL A 500 20.44 7.66 44.27
CA VAL A 500 21.71 6.97 44.53
C VAL A 500 22.17 6.34 43.22
N ASN A 501 23.27 6.85 42.67
CA ASN A 501 23.85 6.33 41.42
C ASN A 501 25.21 5.70 41.72
N VAL A 502 25.38 4.45 41.33
CA VAL A 502 26.65 3.72 41.40
C VAL A 502 26.97 3.26 40.00
N ALA A 503 28.16 3.60 39.51
CA ALA A 503 28.68 3.12 38.24
C ALA A 503 30.09 2.54 38.43
N ALA A 504 30.34 1.40 37.81
CA ALA A 504 31.61 0.70 37.85
C ALA A 504 32.12 0.47 36.42
N THR A 505 33.42 0.65 36.21
CA THR A 505 34.10 0.36 34.94
C THR A 505 35.39 -0.39 35.23
N VAL A 506 35.64 -1.48 34.52
CA VAL A 506 36.90 -2.24 34.60
C VAL A 506 37.65 -2.17 33.26
N GLU A 507 38.95 -1.92 33.33
CA GLU A 507 39.83 -1.85 32.15
C GLU A 507 41.06 -2.74 32.34
N VAL A 508 41.42 -3.50 31.31
CA VAL A 508 42.69 -4.23 31.25
C VAL A 508 43.82 -3.25 30.97
N THR A 509 44.75 -3.09 31.90
CA THR A 509 45.88 -2.15 31.77
C THR A 509 47.22 -2.84 31.52
N GLU A 510 47.24 -4.17 31.48
CA GLU A 510 48.45 -4.97 31.27
C GLU A 510 48.94 -4.89 29.81
N ALA A 511 50.22 -4.56 29.62
CA ALA A 511 50.80 -4.44 28.28
C ALA A 511 50.83 -5.79 27.55
N GLY A 512 50.41 -5.79 26.27
CA GLY A 512 50.38 -6.99 25.43
C GLY A 512 49.13 -7.85 25.62
N LYS A 513 48.17 -7.39 26.42
CA LYS A 513 46.84 -7.99 26.56
C LYS A 513 45.76 -7.06 26.03
N THR A 514 44.66 -7.63 25.58
CA THR A 514 43.46 -6.89 25.25
C THR A 514 42.25 -7.61 25.80
N ASP A 515 41.27 -6.83 26.23
CA ASP A 515 39.97 -7.37 26.60
C ASP A 515 39.24 -7.86 25.33
N SER A 516 38.76 -9.10 25.35
CA SER A 516 38.01 -9.72 24.27
C SER A 516 36.52 -9.37 24.29
N TYR A 517 35.97 -8.84 25.39
CA TYR A 517 34.54 -8.62 25.52
C TYR A 517 34.21 -7.33 26.29
N LEU A 518 34.36 -6.17 25.65
CA LEU A 518 34.18 -4.86 26.28
C LEU A 518 32.75 -4.58 26.80
N ALA A 519 31.75 -5.35 26.37
CA ALA A 519 30.35 -5.14 26.73
C ALA A 519 30.04 -5.49 28.20
N ASN A 520 30.89 -6.26 28.88
CA ASN A 520 30.74 -6.57 30.31
C ASN A 520 31.63 -5.70 31.23
N ASN A 521 32.39 -4.77 30.65
CA ASN A 521 33.34 -3.93 31.39
C ASN A 521 32.68 -2.80 32.18
N THR A 522 31.36 -2.65 32.10
CA THR A 522 30.61 -1.63 32.84
C THR A 522 29.35 -2.17 33.48
N ALA A 523 29.07 -1.67 34.68
CA ALA A 523 27.83 -1.93 35.40
C ALA A 523 27.36 -0.65 36.09
N GLY A 524 26.06 -0.53 36.31
CA GLY A 524 25.48 0.61 37.02
C GLY A 524 24.18 0.27 37.74
N SER A 525 23.88 1.05 38.77
CA SER A 525 22.61 1.06 39.51
C SER A 525 22.21 2.52 39.77
N ASN A 526 20.95 2.84 39.52
CA ASN A 526 20.39 4.17 39.71
C ASN A 526 19.04 4.06 40.44
N LEU A 527 19.07 4.22 41.76
CA LEU A 527 17.89 4.02 42.60
C LEU A 527 17.33 5.35 43.10
N PRO A 528 16.02 5.61 42.91
CA PRO A 528 15.40 6.84 43.35
C PRO A 528 15.29 6.92 44.88
N VAL A 529 15.32 8.15 45.41
CA VAL A 529 15.22 8.44 46.85
C VAL A 529 13.95 9.23 47.11
N GLY A 530 13.13 8.80 48.06
CA GLY A 530 11.87 9.47 48.38
C GLY A 530 11.05 8.80 49.48
N ALA A 531 9.81 9.26 49.66
CA ALA A 531 8.89 8.63 50.61
C ALA A 531 8.45 7.26 50.07
N PRO A 532 8.61 6.16 50.83
CA PRO A 532 8.31 4.83 50.34
C PRO A 532 6.81 4.61 50.19
N VAL A 533 6.41 4.05 49.05
CA VAL A 533 5.04 3.69 48.69
C VAL A 533 5.03 2.22 48.28
N THR A 534 4.03 1.48 48.74
CA THR A 534 3.89 0.05 48.38
C THR A 534 3.33 -0.07 46.97
N ALA A 535 4.04 -0.81 46.11
CA ALA A 535 3.57 -1.21 44.78
C ALA A 535 3.38 -2.72 44.75
N SER A 536 2.27 -3.17 44.14
CA SER A 536 1.96 -4.59 43.97
C SER A 536 1.63 -4.92 42.52
N VAL A 537 2.20 -6.01 42.01
CA VAL A 537 2.04 -6.47 40.63
C VAL A 537 1.66 -7.94 40.65
N ASN A 538 0.53 -8.30 40.04
CA ASN A 538 0.04 -9.68 40.02
C ASN A 538 -0.69 -9.99 38.71
N ALA A 539 -1.00 -11.26 38.48
CA ALA A 539 -1.76 -11.69 37.31
C ALA A 539 -2.91 -12.63 37.70
N VAL A 540 -4.00 -12.59 36.93
CA VAL A 540 -5.20 -13.41 37.11
C VAL A 540 -5.76 -13.85 35.76
N GLY A 541 -6.80 -14.70 35.79
CA GLY A 541 -7.51 -15.17 34.61
C GLY A 541 -7.31 -16.67 34.36
N THR A 542 -7.79 -17.15 33.22
CA THR A 542 -7.68 -18.57 32.85
C THR A 542 -6.38 -18.88 32.11
N GLY A 543 -5.77 -17.87 31.49
CA GLY A 543 -4.47 -17.96 30.84
C GLY A 543 -3.33 -17.65 31.80
N ALA A 544 -2.13 -17.56 31.26
CA ALA A 544 -0.90 -17.30 31.98
C ALA A 544 0.03 -16.36 31.21
N GLY A 545 0.87 -15.66 31.94
CA GLY A 545 1.86 -14.73 31.39
C GLY A 545 2.82 -14.26 32.48
N GLN A 546 3.86 -13.56 32.05
CA GLN A 546 4.77 -12.81 32.92
C GLN A 546 4.46 -11.31 32.79
N ILE A 547 4.95 -10.52 33.74
CA ILE A 547 4.91 -9.06 33.69
C ILE A 547 6.34 -8.59 33.84
N LEU A 548 6.90 -8.02 32.77
CA LEU A 548 8.16 -7.29 32.83
C LEU A 548 7.89 -5.92 33.45
N ALA A 549 8.89 -5.34 34.11
CA ALA A 549 8.70 -4.11 34.86
C ALA A 549 9.88 -3.15 34.73
N VAL A 550 9.58 -1.85 34.70
CA VAL A 550 10.53 -0.78 35.00
C VAL A 550 10.00 -0.06 36.24
N PRO A 551 10.73 -0.09 37.37
CA PRO A 551 11.98 -0.83 37.62
C PRO A 551 11.82 -2.37 37.67
N GLY A 552 12.87 -3.09 37.24
CA GLY A 552 12.88 -4.55 37.05
C GLY A 552 12.56 -5.40 38.28
N GLY A 553 12.84 -4.93 39.50
CA GLY A 553 12.54 -5.68 40.72
C GLY A 553 11.04 -5.79 41.04
N LEU A 554 10.14 -5.20 40.23
CA LEU A 554 8.69 -5.44 40.27
C LEU A 554 8.22 -6.50 39.26
N ALA A 555 9.12 -7.02 38.43
CA ALA A 555 8.79 -8.04 37.45
C ALA A 555 8.30 -9.32 38.15
N CYS A 556 7.33 -9.99 37.54
CA CYS A 556 6.68 -11.15 38.10
C CYS A 556 6.53 -12.24 37.05
N GLY A 557 6.96 -13.45 37.38
CA GLY A 557 7.10 -14.54 36.42
C GLY A 557 8.37 -14.42 35.58
N ASP A 558 8.56 -15.41 34.73
CA ASP A 558 9.62 -15.55 33.74
C ASP A 558 9.09 -16.39 32.54
N ALA A 559 9.92 -16.65 31.54
CA ALA A 559 9.55 -17.48 30.39
C ALA A 559 9.01 -18.88 30.77
N ASN A 560 9.46 -19.44 31.90
CA ASN A 560 9.11 -20.76 32.42
C ASN A 560 8.10 -20.72 33.58
N THR A 561 7.94 -19.60 34.27
CA THR A 561 7.07 -19.43 35.46
C THR A 561 6.07 -18.29 35.28
N ALA A 562 4.77 -18.56 35.39
CA ALA A 562 3.76 -17.50 35.22
C ALA A 562 3.71 -16.59 36.45
N CYS A 563 3.40 -15.31 36.25
CA CYS A 563 3.06 -14.42 37.35
C CYS A 563 1.82 -14.95 38.08
N SER A 564 1.89 -15.01 39.41
CA SER A 564 0.83 -15.58 40.23
C SER A 564 -0.19 -14.54 40.67
N SER A 565 -1.35 -15.00 41.15
CA SER A 565 -2.36 -14.14 41.79
C SER A 565 -1.88 -13.50 43.10
N SER A 566 -0.90 -14.09 43.79
CA SER A 566 -0.22 -13.46 44.92
C SER A 566 0.76 -12.38 44.48
N GLY A 567 1.25 -12.45 43.24
CA GLY A 567 2.12 -11.45 42.64
C GLY A 567 3.44 -11.23 43.36
N LEU A 568 3.98 -10.04 43.16
CA LEU A 568 5.12 -9.47 43.85
C LEU A 568 4.70 -8.14 44.50
N THR A 569 5.35 -7.77 45.60
CA THR A 569 5.15 -6.49 46.28
C THR A 569 6.50 -5.89 46.62
N GLY A 570 6.68 -4.62 46.28
CA GLY A 570 7.92 -3.87 46.49
C GLY A 570 7.67 -2.47 47.02
N ALA A 571 8.72 -1.84 47.56
CA ALA A 571 8.69 -0.45 48.00
C ALA A 571 9.30 0.45 46.92
N VAL A 572 8.47 1.28 46.30
CA VAL A 572 8.86 2.34 45.35
C VAL A 572 8.79 3.70 46.07
N VAL A 573 8.99 4.81 45.36
CA VAL A 573 8.88 6.15 45.96
C VAL A 573 7.78 6.98 45.32
N SER A 574 7.15 7.85 46.10
CA SER A 574 6.23 8.87 45.58
C SER A 574 6.93 9.75 44.54
N GLY A 575 6.26 10.00 43.41
CA GLY A 575 6.76 10.72 42.25
C GLY A 575 7.51 9.85 41.23
N ALA A 576 7.67 8.54 41.49
CA ALA A 576 8.21 7.61 40.51
C ALA A 576 7.18 7.28 39.42
N GLU A 577 7.68 6.88 38.25
CA GLU A 577 6.89 6.27 37.18
C GLU A 577 7.18 4.76 37.18
N LEU A 578 6.12 3.95 37.10
CA LEU A 578 6.22 2.51 36.88
C LEU A 578 5.70 2.17 35.49
N ARG A 579 6.40 1.27 34.79
CA ARG A 579 5.95 0.69 33.53
C ARG A 579 5.91 -0.81 33.64
N LEU A 580 4.74 -1.40 33.36
CA LEU A 580 4.50 -2.82 33.51
C LEU A 580 4.06 -3.40 32.17
N THR A 581 4.87 -4.28 31.58
CA THR A 581 4.64 -4.86 30.25
C THR A 581 4.21 -6.31 30.39
N PRO A 582 2.95 -6.65 30.06
CA PRO A 582 2.48 -8.03 30.09
C PRO A 582 3.05 -8.79 28.88
N VAL A 583 3.55 -10.00 29.12
CA VAL A 583 3.97 -10.93 28.07
C VAL A 583 3.17 -12.21 28.27
N ALA A 584 2.30 -12.51 27.32
CA ALA A 584 1.46 -13.71 27.36
C ALA A 584 2.30 -14.96 27.05
N ARG A 585 1.86 -16.11 27.53
CA ARG A 585 2.42 -17.40 27.11
C ARG A 585 1.86 -17.84 25.75
N PRO A 586 2.50 -18.81 25.07
CA PRO A 586 2.06 -19.31 23.77
C PRO A 586 0.58 -19.74 23.69
N ASP A 587 -0.03 -20.22 24.78
CA ASP A 587 -1.45 -20.65 24.81
C ASP A 587 -2.43 -19.59 25.35
N SER A 588 -1.94 -18.37 25.60
CA SER A 588 -2.61 -17.33 26.37
C SER A 588 -2.56 -15.98 25.66
N ILE A 589 -3.45 -15.05 26.04
CA ILE A 589 -3.46 -13.67 25.54
C ILE A 589 -3.68 -12.70 26.70
N PHE A 590 -3.01 -11.54 26.65
CA PHE A 590 -3.30 -10.43 27.54
C PHE A 590 -4.63 -9.77 27.13
N THR A 591 -5.53 -9.59 28.09
CA THR A 591 -6.90 -9.07 27.85
C THR A 591 -7.16 -7.72 28.52
N GLY A 592 -6.12 -7.08 29.05
CA GLY A 592 -6.20 -5.83 29.79
C GLY A 592 -5.90 -5.97 31.28
N TRP A 593 -5.81 -4.83 31.95
CA TRP A 593 -5.60 -4.67 33.39
C TRP A 593 -6.94 -4.67 34.15
N SER A 594 -6.97 -5.23 35.36
CA SER A 594 -8.19 -5.28 36.17
C SER A 594 -8.63 -3.88 36.60
N GLU A 595 -9.94 -3.68 36.81
CA GLU A 595 -10.54 -2.38 37.17
C GLU A 595 -9.97 -1.75 38.46
N ASP A 596 -9.38 -2.54 39.36
CA ASP A 596 -8.75 -2.09 40.60
C ASP A 596 -7.27 -1.73 40.43
N SER A 597 -6.73 -1.79 39.21
CA SER A 597 -5.36 -1.39 38.89
C SER A 597 -5.23 0.13 38.85
N SER A 598 -4.06 0.63 39.22
CA SER A 598 -3.67 2.05 39.22
C SER A 598 -3.15 2.53 37.86
N CYS A 599 -3.31 1.74 36.80
CA CYS A 599 -2.86 2.07 35.45
C CYS A 599 -3.60 3.29 34.90
N GLU A 600 -2.90 4.19 34.22
CA GLU A 600 -3.52 5.33 33.53
C GLU A 600 -4.59 4.89 32.52
N ASN A 601 -4.32 3.79 31.80
CA ASN A 601 -5.25 3.14 30.89
C ASN A 601 -5.22 1.62 31.12
N LEU A 602 -6.40 1.03 31.23
CA LEU A 602 -6.56 -0.39 31.53
C LEU A 602 -6.38 -1.31 30.32
N ASN A 603 -6.37 -0.78 29.10
CA ASN A 603 -6.19 -1.60 27.89
C ASN A 603 -4.78 -1.50 27.30
N ASP A 604 -3.93 -0.62 27.84
CA ASP A 604 -2.61 -0.35 27.27
C ASP A 604 -1.57 -1.36 27.75
N SER A 605 -0.61 -1.63 26.87
CA SER A 605 0.64 -2.34 27.16
C SER A 605 1.79 -1.42 26.71
N PRO A 606 2.61 -0.88 27.61
CA PRO A 606 2.64 -1.13 29.05
C PRO A 606 1.53 -0.41 29.84
N CYS A 607 1.24 -0.89 31.06
CA CYS A 607 0.57 -0.09 32.08
C CYS A 607 1.53 0.93 32.66
N ILE A 608 1.18 2.21 32.54
CA ILE A 608 1.92 3.34 33.13
C ILE A 608 1.23 3.75 34.43
N ILE A 609 2.02 3.93 35.49
CA ILE A 609 1.54 4.40 36.80
C ILE A 609 2.43 5.54 37.30
N GLN A 610 1.84 6.71 37.51
CA GLN A 610 2.46 7.80 38.27
C GLN A 610 2.19 7.59 39.76
N VAL A 611 3.24 7.30 40.53
CA VAL A 611 3.13 6.93 41.95
C VAL A 611 2.86 8.18 42.78
N GLY A 612 1.69 8.24 43.42
CA GLY A 612 1.35 9.25 44.43
C GLY A 612 1.74 8.83 45.85
N ASP A 613 1.08 9.37 46.86
CA ASP A 613 1.33 9.04 48.27
C ASP A 613 0.65 7.73 48.73
N ASP A 614 -0.32 7.23 47.96
CA ASP A 614 -1.12 6.04 48.29
C ASP A 614 -0.54 4.76 47.64
N PRO A 615 -0.73 3.57 48.25
CA PRO A 615 -0.31 2.31 47.65
C PRO A 615 -0.91 2.09 46.25
N VAL A 616 -0.08 1.60 45.34
CA VAL A 616 -0.48 1.32 43.94
C VAL A 616 -0.50 -0.18 43.66
N LYS A 617 -1.32 -0.57 42.70
CA LYS A 617 -1.48 -1.98 42.29
C LYS A 617 -1.68 -2.10 40.79
N ALA A 618 -1.17 -3.17 40.18
CA ALA A 618 -1.52 -3.56 38.82
C ALA A 618 -1.82 -5.05 38.76
N THR A 619 -2.96 -5.41 38.15
CA THR A 619 -3.33 -6.80 37.92
C THR A 619 -3.56 -7.06 36.44
N ALA A 620 -2.69 -7.86 35.81
CA ALA A 620 -2.86 -8.27 34.42
C ALA A 620 -3.89 -9.41 34.32
N ASN A 621 -4.80 -9.35 33.34
CA ASN A 621 -5.73 -10.43 33.05
C ASN A 621 -5.25 -11.20 31.81
N PHE A 622 -4.98 -12.50 31.99
CA PHE A 622 -4.68 -13.41 30.88
C PHE A 622 -5.84 -14.37 30.63
N ALA A 623 -6.21 -14.55 29.36
CA ALA A 623 -7.17 -15.56 28.94
C ALA A 623 -6.45 -16.67 28.16
N LEU A 624 -7.04 -17.87 28.13
CA LEU A 624 -6.58 -18.87 27.17
C LEU A 624 -6.98 -18.40 25.77
N ALA A 625 -6.15 -18.67 24.79
CA ALA A 625 -6.35 -18.20 23.43
C ALA A 625 -6.08 -19.29 22.39
N TRP A 626 -6.51 -19.00 21.16
CA TRP A 626 -6.17 -19.74 19.96
C TRP A 626 -5.61 -18.76 18.92
N LEU A 627 -4.68 -19.22 18.11
CA LEU A 627 -4.06 -18.49 17.01
C LEU A 627 -4.80 -18.78 15.71
N VAL A 628 -5.21 -17.72 15.02
CA VAL A 628 -5.78 -17.79 13.67
C VAL A 628 -4.79 -17.15 12.72
N LYS A 629 -4.29 -17.95 11.76
CA LYS A 629 -3.36 -17.50 10.72
C LYS A 629 -4.10 -17.34 9.39
N GLY A 630 -3.77 -16.30 8.64
CA GLY A 630 -4.21 -16.13 7.26
C GLY A 630 -3.03 -16.28 6.31
N SER A 631 -3.19 -17.08 5.26
CA SER A 631 -2.22 -17.18 4.18
C SER A 631 -2.87 -16.95 2.82
N VAL A 632 -2.08 -16.45 1.88
CA VAL A 632 -2.50 -16.32 0.48
C VAL A 632 -2.08 -17.59 -0.24
N ASP A 633 -2.95 -18.14 -1.09
CA ASP A 633 -2.58 -19.28 -1.91
C ASP A 633 -1.40 -18.91 -2.83
N SER A 634 -0.31 -19.67 -2.66
CA SER A 634 0.94 -19.51 -3.39
C SER A 634 0.81 -19.56 -4.92
N THR A 635 -0.29 -20.12 -5.45
CA THR A 635 -0.53 -20.23 -6.89
C THR A 635 -1.14 -18.98 -7.51
N ASP A 636 -1.75 -18.12 -6.70
CA ASP A 636 -2.45 -16.90 -7.11
C ASP A 636 -2.24 -15.74 -6.12
N ASN A 637 -0.97 -15.44 -5.83
CA ASN A 637 -0.52 -14.40 -4.89
C ASN A 637 -0.82 -12.94 -5.35
N ALA A 638 -2.10 -12.59 -5.47
CA ALA A 638 -2.58 -11.32 -6.00
C ALA A 638 -3.42 -10.55 -4.97
N GLY A 639 -2.92 -10.48 -3.73
CA GLY A 639 -3.51 -9.68 -2.67
C GLY A 639 -2.81 -9.91 -1.33
N SER A 640 -3.35 -9.29 -0.28
CA SER A 640 -2.82 -9.36 1.08
C SER A 640 -3.90 -9.55 2.14
N ILE A 641 -3.49 -10.05 3.31
CA ILE A 641 -4.34 -10.31 4.48
C ILE A 641 -3.82 -9.43 5.62
N LEU A 642 -4.70 -8.63 6.21
CA LEU A 642 -4.35 -7.69 7.27
C LEU A 642 -5.25 -7.88 8.49
N PRO A 643 -4.67 -8.12 9.68
CA PRO A 643 -3.29 -8.56 9.92
C PRO A 643 -3.04 -10.02 9.46
N PRO A 644 -1.80 -10.50 9.28
CA PRO A 644 -1.55 -11.87 8.80
C PRO A 644 -1.88 -12.96 9.84
N ALA A 645 -1.80 -12.65 11.14
CA ALA A 645 -2.16 -13.57 12.20
C ALA A 645 -2.73 -12.82 13.41
N GLN A 646 -3.66 -13.46 14.12
CA GLN A 646 -4.24 -12.93 15.36
C GLN A 646 -4.47 -14.02 16.38
N LYS A 647 -4.10 -13.71 17.61
CA LYS A 647 -4.47 -14.51 18.77
C LYS A 647 -5.76 -13.96 19.36
N VAL A 648 -6.72 -14.83 19.64
CA VAL A 648 -8.01 -14.43 20.20
C VAL A 648 -8.43 -15.33 21.36
N PRO A 649 -9.14 -14.81 22.38
CA PRO A 649 -9.64 -15.63 23.48
C PRO A 649 -10.44 -16.83 22.97
N ARG A 650 -10.36 -17.97 23.67
CA ARG A 650 -11.13 -19.16 23.26
C ARG A 650 -12.62 -18.86 23.18
N ASP A 651 -13.28 -19.43 22.18
CA ASP A 651 -14.70 -19.29 21.88
C ASP A 651 -15.13 -17.88 21.43
N SER A 652 -14.20 -16.98 21.08
CA SER A 652 -14.50 -15.65 20.52
C SER A 652 -14.61 -15.65 18.99
N GLN A 653 -14.92 -14.49 18.39
CA GLN A 653 -14.81 -14.26 16.95
C GLN A 653 -13.52 -13.51 16.61
N VAL A 654 -13.07 -13.60 15.36
CA VAL A 654 -11.95 -12.87 14.79
C VAL A 654 -12.31 -12.34 13.40
N GLU A 655 -11.75 -11.19 13.02
CA GLU A 655 -11.92 -10.57 11.70
C GLU A 655 -10.58 -10.24 11.06
N PHE A 656 -10.52 -10.35 9.73
CA PHE A 656 -9.37 -10.02 8.91
C PHE A 656 -9.82 -9.19 7.71
N ASP A 657 -9.07 -8.15 7.35
CA ASP A 657 -9.29 -7.39 6.12
C ASP A 657 -8.47 -8.04 4.98
N ILE A 658 -9.12 -8.26 3.84
CA ILE A 658 -8.54 -8.87 2.65
C ILE A 658 -8.47 -7.82 1.53
N VAL A 659 -7.24 -7.54 1.08
CA VAL A 659 -6.95 -6.50 0.08
C VAL A 659 -6.47 -7.18 -1.20
N PRO A 660 -7.35 -7.45 -2.18
CA PRO A 660 -6.93 -7.94 -3.49
C PRO A 660 -6.16 -6.88 -4.27
N GLU A 661 -5.21 -7.32 -5.09
CA GLU A 661 -4.60 -6.50 -6.13
C GLU A 661 -5.65 -6.10 -7.19
N LEU A 662 -5.35 -5.04 -7.96
CA LEU A 662 -6.20 -4.62 -9.07
C LEU A 662 -6.37 -5.77 -10.07
N GLY A 663 -7.60 -5.99 -10.50
CA GLY A 663 -7.97 -7.10 -11.36
C GLY A 663 -8.25 -8.40 -10.63
N TYR A 664 -8.25 -8.46 -9.29
CA TYR A 664 -8.52 -9.71 -8.57
C TYR A 664 -9.71 -9.60 -7.59
N VAL A 665 -10.37 -10.73 -7.36
CA VAL A 665 -11.36 -10.90 -6.29
C VAL A 665 -10.99 -12.10 -5.40
N PRO A 666 -11.04 -11.95 -4.06
CA PRO A 666 -10.66 -13.01 -3.15
C PRO A 666 -11.76 -14.07 -3.00
N TYR A 667 -11.35 -15.30 -2.72
CA TYR A 667 -12.22 -16.39 -2.28
C TYR A 667 -11.53 -17.20 -1.17
N ILE A 668 -12.31 -17.87 -0.32
CA ILE A 668 -11.75 -18.78 0.69
C ILE A 668 -11.40 -20.10 -0.02
N ASP A 669 -10.12 -20.46 0.02
CA ASP A 669 -9.64 -21.69 -0.59
C ASP A 669 -10.05 -22.93 0.24
N GLU A 670 -10.27 -24.05 -0.45
CA GLU A 670 -10.75 -25.30 0.15
C GLU A 670 -9.75 -25.95 1.12
N SER A 671 -8.46 -25.58 1.05
CA SER A 671 -7.42 -26.03 1.98
C SER A 671 -7.51 -25.37 3.37
N SER A 672 -8.35 -24.34 3.53
CA SER A 672 -8.58 -23.67 4.80
C SER A 672 -9.01 -24.64 5.90
N SER A 673 -8.30 -24.62 7.02
CA SER A 673 -8.60 -25.44 8.20
C SER A 673 -9.59 -24.78 9.18
N CYS A 674 -9.74 -23.44 9.11
CA CYS A 674 -10.73 -22.71 9.90
C CYS A 674 -12.17 -23.02 9.45
N GLN A 675 -12.98 -23.59 10.33
CA GLN A 675 -14.37 -23.97 10.03
C GLN A 675 -15.34 -22.81 10.27
N SER A 676 -16.47 -22.77 9.55
CA SER A 676 -17.53 -21.76 9.74
C SER A 676 -17.06 -20.31 9.53
N ALA A 677 -16.31 -20.07 8.44
CA ALA A 677 -15.86 -18.76 8.03
C ALA A 677 -16.75 -18.13 6.95
N GLU A 678 -16.80 -16.80 6.91
CA GLU A 678 -17.52 -16.02 5.91
C GLU A 678 -16.60 -14.94 5.33
N LEU A 679 -16.64 -14.74 4.02
CA LEU A 679 -15.96 -13.65 3.33
C LEU A 679 -17.00 -12.64 2.84
N LEU A 680 -17.08 -11.50 3.52
CA LEU A 680 -17.99 -10.42 3.24
C LEU A 680 -17.42 -9.49 2.16
N PRO A 681 -18.20 -9.13 1.12
CA PRO A 681 -17.75 -8.24 0.07
C PRO A 681 -17.55 -6.80 0.58
N GLY A 682 -16.46 -6.16 0.14
CA GLY A 682 -16.10 -4.79 0.53
C GLY A 682 -14.78 -4.33 -0.11
N LYS A 683 -14.37 -3.09 0.13
CA LYS A 683 -13.01 -2.59 -0.15
C LYS A 683 -12.45 -1.94 1.13
N PRO A 684 -11.69 -2.67 1.97
CA PRO A 684 -11.27 -4.07 1.83
C PRO A 684 -12.42 -5.08 2.00
N TYR A 685 -12.24 -6.31 1.50
CA TYR A 685 -13.11 -7.46 1.83
C TYR A 685 -12.88 -7.84 3.30
N ARG A 686 -13.87 -8.48 3.93
CA ARG A 686 -13.75 -8.87 5.35
C ARG A 686 -13.97 -10.36 5.54
N TYR A 687 -12.94 -11.05 6.02
CA TYR A 687 -13.04 -12.42 6.49
C TYR A 687 -13.45 -12.43 7.96
N GLN A 688 -14.48 -13.19 8.31
CA GLN A 688 -14.95 -13.40 9.69
C GLN A 688 -14.91 -14.88 10.04
N HIS A 689 -14.39 -15.21 11.22
CA HIS A 689 -14.39 -16.57 11.75
C HIS A 689 -14.76 -16.58 13.23
N GLY A 690 -15.64 -17.51 13.62
CA GLY A 690 -15.86 -17.86 15.02
C GLY A 690 -17.17 -18.62 15.27
N PRO A 691 -17.33 -19.22 16.47
CA PRO A 691 -16.39 -19.19 17.60
C PRO A 691 -15.09 -19.95 17.32
N VAL A 692 -13.94 -19.39 17.72
CA VAL A 692 -12.62 -20.02 17.54
C VAL A 692 -12.39 -21.06 18.63
N THR A 693 -12.28 -22.33 18.24
CA THR A 693 -12.19 -23.47 19.19
C THR A 693 -10.87 -24.23 19.15
N GLN A 694 -9.97 -23.89 18.23
CA GLN A 694 -8.63 -24.44 18.08
C GLN A 694 -7.77 -23.46 17.28
N ASP A 695 -6.45 -23.64 17.30
CA ASP A 695 -5.59 -23.02 16.30
C ASP A 695 -6.03 -23.46 14.90
N CYS A 696 -6.06 -22.51 13.97
CA CYS A 696 -6.41 -22.79 12.58
C CYS A 696 -5.75 -21.78 11.64
N GLU A 697 -5.60 -22.20 10.39
CA GLU A 697 -5.16 -21.39 9.27
C GLU A 697 -6.26 -21.33 8.20
N PHE A 698 -6.53 -20.15 7.66
CA PHE A 698 -7.37 -19.96 6.48
C PHE A 698 -6.53 -19.49 5.30
N VAL A 699 -6.90 -19.95 4.12
CA VAL A 699 -6.19 -19.67 2.87
C VAL A 699 -7.11 -18.86 1.97
N ILE A 700 -6.61 -17.76 1.43
CA ILE A 700 -7.32 -16.91 0.47
C ILE A 700 -6.66 -17.07 -0.90
N GLY A 701 -7.45 -17.51 -1.89
CA GLY A 701 -7.08 -17.45 -3.29
C GLY A 701 -7.64 -16.19 -3.96
N PHE A 702 -7.06 -15.81 -5.09
CA PHE A 702 -7.43 -14.63 -5.87
C PHE A 702 -7.68 -15.01 -7.32
N THR A 703 -8.92 -14.81 -7.78
CA THR A 703 -9.26 -15.06 -9.19
C THR A 703 -9.27 -13.76 -9.99
N ASN A 704 -8.68 -13.82 -11.19
CA ASN A 704 -8.53 -12.66 -12.07
C ASN A 704 -9.91 -12.24 -12.66
N THR A 705 -10.09 -10.94 -12.81
CA THR A 705 -11.23 -10.23 -13.38
C THR A 705 -10.73 -9.22 -14.40
N ASP A 706 -11.50 -8.99 -15.48
CA ASP A 706 -11.13 -8.02 -16.51
C ASP A 706 -10.82 -6.62 -15.90
N VAL A 707 -9.69 -6.02 -16.30
CA VAL A 707 -9.34 -4.62 -16.01
C VAL A 707 -9.56 -3.74 -17.23
N VAL A 708 -9.94 -2.48 -17.00
CA VAL A 708 -10.20 -1.44 -18.01
C VAL A 708 -9.48 -0.16 -17.59
N ASP A 709 -8.95 0.61 -18.54
CA ASP A 709 -8.34 1.90 -18.26
C ASP A 709 -9.28 3.07 -18.56
N VAL A 710 -9.22 4.09 -17.69
CA VAL A 710 -9.89 5.36 -17.85
C VAL A 710 -8.84 6.45 -17.94
N ILE A 711 -8.82 7.18 -19.05
CA ILE A 711 -7.84 8.23 -19.31
C ILE A 711 -8.49 9.59 -19.03
N GLY A 712 -7.90 10.38 -18.13
CA GLY A 712 -8.27 11.78 -17.92
C GLY A 712 -7.34 12.71 -18.71
N THR A 713 -7.87 13.50 -19.63
CA THR A 713 -7.09 14.47 -20.43
C THR A 713 -7.62 15.89 -20.28
N VAL A 714 -6.73 16.88 -20.40
CA VAL A 714 -7.09 18.30 -20.45
C VAL A 714 -6.67 18.86 -21.81
N GLU A 715 -7.60 19.46 -22.53
CA GLU A 715 -7.37 20.13 -23.81
C GLU A 715 -7.47 21.66 -23.63
N GLY A 716 -6.32 22.33 -23.74
CA GLY A 716 -6.22 23.79 -23.70
C GLY A 716 -5.81 24.38 -22.34
N PRO A 717 -5.63 25.71 -22.26
CA PRO A 717 -5.30 26.42 -21.03
C PRO A 717 -6.53 26.66 -20.13
N HIS A 718 -6.33 27.28 -18.96
CA HIS A 718 -7.37 27.80 -18.05
C HIS A 718 -8.03 26.81 -17.06
N GLY A 719 -7.40 25.67 -16.80
CA GLY A 719 -7.73 24.84 -15.64
C GLY A 719 -7.03 23.49 -15.61
N GLU A 720 -7.36 22.69 -14.61
CA GLU A 720 -6.76 21.37 -14.35
C GLU A 720 -7.84 20.30 -14.09
N ILE A 721 -7.45 19.03 -14.15
CA ILE A 721 -8.28 17.87 -13.77
C ILE A 721 -7.63 17.14 -12.59
N SER A 722 -8.43 16.64 -11.65
CA SER A 722 -7.94 16.01 -10.40
C SER A 722 -7.07 14.76 -10.56
N SER A 723 -7.12 14.09 -11.72
CA SER A 723 -6.39 12.84 -11.98
C SER A 723 -6.02 12.70 -13.46
N PRO A 724 -5.04 13.47 -13.96
CA PRO A 724 -4.64 13.40 -15.37
C PRO A 724 -3.89 12.09 -15.67
N GLY A 725 -4.08 11.56 -16.88
CA GLY A 725 -3.45 10.32 -17.34
C GLY A 725 -4.32 9.07 -17.15
N THR A 726 -3.69 7.91 -17.32
CA THR A 726 -4.35 6.60 -17.31
C THR A 726 -4.58 6.10 -15.88
N THR A 727 -5.81 5.70 -15.57
CA THR A 727 -6.14 5.00 -14.32
C THR A 727 -6.79 3.65 -14.60
N TRP A 728 -6.34 2.60 -13.94
CA TRP A 728 -6.87 1.24 -14.11
C TRP A 728 -8.00 0.95 -13.12
N LEU A 729 -9.12 0.42 -13.62
CA LEU A 729 -10.29 0.00 -12.85
C LEU A 729 -10.60 -1.47 -13.15
N ASN A 730 -11.16 -2.18 -12.18
CA ASN A 730 -11.86 -3.44 -12.47
C ASN A 730 -13.10 -3.12 -13.32
N LYS A 731 -13.42 -3.99 -14.29
CA LYS A 731 -14.62 -3.86 -15.12
C LYS A 731 -15.88 -3.72 -14.26
N GLY A 732 -16.71 -2.72 -14.57
CA GLY A 732 -17.86 -2.28 -13.75
C GLY A 732 -17.51 -1.25 -12.66
N GLY A 733 -16.23 -0.90 -12.50
CA GLY A 733 -15.77 0.16 -11.61
C GLY A 733 -16.28 1.56 -12.02
N SER A 734 -16.17 2.52 -11.11
CA SER A 734 -16.56 3.91 -11.35
C SER A 734 -15.47 4.85 -10.84
N MET A 735 -15.29 6.00 -11.49
CA MET A 735 -14.28 7.01 -11.18
C MET A 735 -14.86 8.40 -11.33
N THR A 736 -14.48 9.31 -10.43
CA THR A 736 -14.92 10.71 -10.48
C THR A 736 -13.75 11.62 -10.79
N TYR A 737 -13.95 12.50 -11.76
CA TYR A 737 -13.04 13.58 -12.12
C TYR A 737 -13.60 14.91 -11.63
N GLU A 738 -12.74 15.72 -11.02
CA GLU A 738 -13.06 17.08 -10.61
C GLU A 738 -12.24 18.06 -11.48
N ALA A 739 -12.94 19.05 -12.04
CA ALA A 739 -12.37 20.11 -12.83
C ALA A 739 -12.07 21.33 -11.95
N ILE A 740 -10.88 21.91 -12.11
CA ILE A 740 -10.44 23.10 -11.39
C ILE A 740 -10.26 24.24 -12.43
N PRO A 741 -11.31 25.01 -12.75
CA PRO A 741 -11.21 26.11 -13.69
C PRO A 741 -10.51 27.34 -13.06
N GLU A 742 -9.80 28.11 -13.89
CA GLU A 742 -9.38 29.47 -13.54
C GLU A 742 -10.61 30.40 -13.39
N PRO A 743 -10.52 31.48 -12.58
CA PRO A 743 -11.64 32.40 -12.41
C PRO A 743 -12.16 32.99 -13.73
N GLY A 744 -13.46 32.89 -13.98
CA GLY A 744 -14.12 33.36 -15.21
C GLY A 744 -14.30 32.29 -16.29
N TYR A 745 -13.82 31.08 -16.05
CA TYR A 745 -13.99 29.92 -16.93
C TYR A 745 -14.86 28.85 -16.28
N VAL A 746 -15.54 28.05 -17.10
CA VAL A 746 -16.32 26.88 -16.68
C VAL A 746 -15.88 25.63 -17.45
N PRO A 747 -15.95 24.43 -16.84
CA PRO A 747 -15.50 23.20 -17.47
C PRO A 747 -16.52 22.68 -18.49
N VAL A 748 -16.01 22.13 -19.59
CA VAL A 748 -16.74 21.37 -20.60
C VAL A 748 -16.18 19.95 -20.60
N PHE A 749 -16.99 18.99 -20.15
CA PHE A 749 -16.62 17.59 -20.17
C PHE A 749 -16.93 16.96 -21.54
N GLY A 750 -15.93 16.31 -22.12
CA GLY A 750 -15.90 15.55 -23.36
C GLY A 750 -15.44 14.10 -23.14
N GLY A 751 -15.06 13.44 -24.22
CA GLY A 751 -14.56 12.05 -24.18
C GLY A 751 -15.63 10.98 -24.44
N SER A 752 -15.24 9.72 -24.23
CA SER A 752 -16.01 8.51 -24.55
C SER A 752 -16.63 7.83 -23.31
N CYS A 753 -16.24 8.21 -22.10
CA CYS A 753 -16.76 7.58 -20.89
C CYS A 753 -18.26 7.81 -20.70
N VAL A 754 -18.94 6.75 -20.28
CA VAL A 754 -20.35 6.80 -19.87
C VAL A 754 -20.43 7.23 -18.41
N GLY A 755 -21.27 8.21 -18.08
CA GLY A 755 -21.30 8.77 -16.74
C GLY A 755 -22.34 9.86 -16.50
N SER A 756 -22.21 10.52 -15.35
CA SER A 756 -23.04 11.66 -14.96
C SER A 756 -22.20 12.89 -14.68
N ALA A 757 -22.64 14.05 -15.17
CA ALA A 757 -22.04 15.34 -14.87
C ALA A 757 -22.86 16.08 -13.79
N THR A 758 -22.19 16.75 -12.86
CA THR A 758 -22.83 17.64 -11.88
C THR A 758 -21.86 18.76 -11.50
N GLY A 759 -22.16 19.99 -11.91
CA GLY A 759 -21.28 21.14 -11.67
C GLY A 759 -19.91 20.94 -12.31
N ALA A 760 -18.84 21.07 -11.51
CA ALA A 760 -17.45 20.85 -11.96
C ALA A 760 -16.97 19.40 -11.82
N SER A 761 -17.89 18.43 -11.69
CA SER A 761 -17.54 17.02 -11.51
C SER A 761 -18.19 16.12 -12.57
N PHE A 762 -17.43 15.13 -13.04
CA PHE A 762 -17.90 14.07 -13.93
C PHE A 762 -17.58 12.70 -13.32
N THR A 763 -18.60 11.87 -13.15
CA THR A 763 -18.45 10.49 -12.65
C THR A 763 -18.62 9.50 -13.79
N ALA A 764 -17.51 8.95 -14.30
CA ALA A 764 -17.53 7.78 -15.16
C ALA A 764 -18.04 6.58 -14.35
N SER A 765 -19.21 6.05 -14.72
CA SER A 765 -19.93 5.05 -13.93
C SER A 765 -19.99 3.71 -14.66
N GLN A 766 -19.77 2.62 -13.93
CA GLN A 766 -19.91 1.25 -14.45
C GLN A 766 -19.10 1.00 -15.73
N VAL A 767 -17.82 1.38 -15.74
CA VAL A 767 -16.94 1.30 -16.91
C VAL A 767 -16.73 -0.15 -17.35
N GLN A 768 -17.29 -0.53 -18.50
CA GLN A 768 -17.22 -1.90 -19.04
C GLN A 768 -16.06 -2.12 -20.02
N GLU A 769 -15.61 -1.05 -20.64
CA GLU A 769 -14.54 -1.00 -21.64
C GLU A 769 -13.71 0.26 -21.39
N SER A 770 -12.46 0.25 -21.82
CA SER A 770 -11.56 1.41 -21.71
C SER A 770 -12.19 2.67 -22.30
N CYS A 771 -12.06 3.80 -21.60
CA CYS A 771 -12.68 5.04 -22.02
C CYS A 771 -11.85 6.28 -21.63
N GLU A 772 -12.20 7.44 -22.19
CA GLU A 772 -11.53 8.70 -21.92
C GLU A 772 -12.53 9.77 -21.42
N VAL A 773 -12.11 10.56 -20.44
CA VAL A 773 -12.75 11.82 -20.02
C VAL A 773 -11.85 12.95 -20.48
N VAL A 774 -12.34 13.75 -21.42
CA VAL A 774 -11.62 14.92 -21.95
C VAL A 774 -12.18 16.16 -21.27
N LEU A 775 -11.34 17.04 -20.74
CA LEU A 775 -11.76 18.28 -20.10
C LEU A 775 -11.24 19.49 -20.88
N SER A 776 -12.12 20.44 -21.18
CA SER A 776 -11.74 21.75 -21.71
C SER A 776 -12.42 22.88 -20.93
N PHE A 777 -12.00 24.12 -21.17
CA PHE A 777 -12.48 25.30 -20.44
C PHE A 777 -12.92 26.40 -21.42
N VAL A 778 -14.07 27.00 -21.14
CA VAL A 778 -14.62 28.13 -21.92
C VAL A 778 -15.02 29.27 -20.98
N GLU A 779 -15.02 30.50 -21.49
CA GLU A 779 -15.45 31.65 -20.70
C GLU A 779 -16.90 31.46 -20.22
N GLU A 780 -17.18 31.78 -18.96
CA GLU A 780 -18.51 31.60 -18.34
C GLU A 780 -19.62 32.32 -19.12
N ALA A 781 -19.30 33.43 -19.78
CA ALA A 781 -20.23 34.19 -20.61
C ALA A 781 -20.56 33.56 -21.97
N GLU A 782 -19.80 32.56 -22.40
CA GLU A 782 -19.93 31.86 -23.70
C GLU A 782 -20.29 30.38 -23.53
N ALA A 783 -20.74 29.96 -22.34
CA ALA A 783 -21.19 28.60 -22.03
C ALA A 783 -22.72 28.54 -21.88
N PHE A 784 -23.32 27.49 -22.45
CA PHE A 784 -24.74 27.17 -22.27
C PHE A 784 -24.90 25.77 -21.70
N GLU A 785 -25.90 25.59 -20.83
CA GLU A 785 -26.18 24.33 -20.16
C GLU A 785 -27.10 23.44 -21.02
N VAL A 786 -26.67 22.22 -21.29
CA VAL A 786 -27.49 21.16 -21.89
C VAL A 786 -27.79 20.11 -20.83
N ILE A 787 -29.06 19.97 -20.46
CA ILE A 787 -29.52 18.99 -19.46
C ILE A 787 -30.08 17.76 -20.16
N SER A 788 -29.42 16.61 -20.01
CA SER A 788 -29.92 15.32 -20.50
C SER A 788 -30.49 14.46 -19.37
N SER A 789 -31.58 13.74 -19.67
CA SER A 789 -32.28 12.87 -18.70
C SER A 789 -32.90 11.64 -19.37
N VAL A 790 -33.17 10.59 -18.58
CA VAL A 790 -33.89 9.39 -19.03
C VAL A 790 -35.27 9.35 -18.39
N ASP A 791 -36.30 9.13 -19.21
CA ASP A 791 -37.69 8.97 -18.79
C ASP A 791 -38.13 7.50 -18.89
N GLY A 792 -38.13 6.80 -17.75
CA GLY A 792 -38.49 5.37 -17.65
C GLY A 792 -37.31 4.40 -17.63
N SER A 793 -37.60 3.11 -17.87
CA SER A 793 -36.62 2.01 -17.96
C SER A 793 -36.51 1.48 -19.41
N GLY A 794 -35.52 0.62 -19.71
CA GLY A 794 -35.35 -0.01 -21.04
C GLY A 794 -34.22 0.56 -21.89
N GLY A 795 -33.30 1.32 -21.28
CA GLY A 795 -32.08 1.80 -21.91
C GLY A 795 -31.39 2.89 -21.09
N ARG A 796 -30.28 3.41 -21.63
CA ARG A 796 -29.41 4.43 -20.99
C ARG A 796 -28.90 5.45 -22.02
N ILE A 797 -28.50 6.63 -21.54
CA ILE A 797 -27.78 7.65 -22.32
C ILE A 797 -26.32 7.65 -21.85
N ASN A 798 -25.37 7.89 -22.75
CA ASN A 798 -23.95 7.95 -22.39
C ASN A 798 -23.63 9.02 -21.33
N ILE A 799 -24.33 10.16 -21.33
CA ILE A 799 -24.14 11.23 -20.35
C ILE A 799 -25.49 11.70 -19.83
N VAL A 800 -25.64 11.76 -18.51
CA VAL A 800 -26.82 12.32 -17.82
C VAL A 800 -26.45 13.51 -16.94
N GLY A 801 -27.36 14.48 -16.80
CA GLY A 801 -27.17 15.66 -15.97
C GLY A 801 -26.82 16.93 -16.76
N PRO A 802 -26.62 18.05 -16.07
CA PRO A 802 -26.23 19.32 -16.69
C PRO A 802 -24.79 19.27 -17.21
N LEU A 803 -24.59 19.67 -18.46
CA LEU A 803 -23.27 19.80 -19.07
C LEU A 803 -23.14 21.14 -19.78
N ASN A 804 -22.03 21.85 -19.56
CA ASN A 804 -21.72 23.06 -20.32
C ASN A 804 -21.30 22.70 -21.75
N VAL A 805 -21.82 23.43 -22.72
CA VAL A 805 -21.43 23.39 -24.14
C VAL A 805 -21.09 24.82 -24.58
N ALA A 806 -20.02 24.99 -25.34
CA ALA A 806 -19.63 26.30 -25.85
C ALA A 806 -20.66 26.87 -26.83
N ALA A 807 -20.86 28.19 -26.83
CA ALA A 807 -21.78 28.86 -27.73
C ALA A 807 -21.50 28.55 -29.21
N GLY A 808 -22.52 28.11 -29.94
CA GLY A 808 -22.46 27.74 -31.35
C GLY A 808 -21.94 26.33 -31.64
N GLU A 809 -21.46 25.59 -30.64
CA GLU A 809 -20.98 24.22 -30.81
C GLU A 809 -22.14 23.20 -30.83
N THR A 810 -21.81 21.99 -31.27
CA THR A 810 -22.74 20.84 -31.26
C THR A 810 -22.24 19.74 -30.33
N ARG A 811 -23.17 18.97 -29.74
CA ARG A 811 -22.89 17.89 -28.81
C ARG A 811 -23.70 16.66 -29.16
N SER A 812 -23.02 15.53 -29.35
CA SER A 812 -23.67 14.23 -29.63
C SER A 812 -23.80 13.40 -28.37
N TYR A 813 -25.01 12.87 -28.15
CA TYR A 813 -25.35 11.91 -27.11
C TYR A 813 -25.62 10.55 -27.74
N THR A 814 -25.02 9.50 -27.20
CA THR A 814 -25.27 8.12 -27.62
C THR A 814 -26.40 7.53 -26.78
N LEU A 815 -27.41 6.97 -27.45
CA LEU A 815 -28.58 6.37 -26.82
C LEU A 815 -28.45 4.84 -26.92
N LEU A 816 -28.36 4.16 -25.78
CA LEU A 816 -28.14 2.72 -25.69
C LEU A 816 -29.41 2.04 -25.19
N PRO A 817 -30.31 1.58 -26.08
CA PRO A 817 -31.48 0.79 -25.69
C PRO A 817 -31.06 -0.57 -25.12
N ASP A 818 -31.88 -1.10 -24.21
CA ASP A 818 -31.82 -2.51 -23.83
C ASP A 818 -32.40 -3.39 -24.95
N GLU A 819 -32.13 -4.69 -24.91
CA GLU A 819 -32.62 -5.63 -25.93
C GLU A 819 -34.16 -5.58 -26.06
N GLY A 820 -34.67 -5.42 -27.28
CA GLY A 820 -36.11 -5.29 -27.56
C GLY A 820 -36.68 -3.87 -27.42
N PHE A 821 -35.87 -2.89 -27.00
CA PHE A 821 -36.27 -1.49 -26.88
C PHE A 821 -35.67 -0.61 -27.99
N THR A 822 -36.32 0.51 -28.26
CA THR A 822 -35.85 1.55 -29.19
C THR A 822 -35.88 2.92 -28.52
N PRO A 823 -34.85 3.76 -28.69
CA PRO A 823 -34.84 5.09 -28.09
C PRO A 823 -35.76 6.05 -28.85
N ARG A 824 -36.43 6.93 -28.11
CA ARG A 824 -37.15 8.10 -28.63
C ARG A 824 -36.80 9.31 -27.78
N ILE A 825 -36.80 10.50 -28.38
CA ILE A 825 -36.72 11.76 -27.63
C ILE A 825 -38.12 12.03 -27.07
N ALA A 826 -38.30 11.84 -25.77
CA ALA A 826 -39.60 11.96 -25.11
C ALA A 826 -40.04 13.44 -25.01
N GLN A 827 -39.10 14.33 -24.66
CA GLN A 827 -39.29 15.78 -24.63
C GLN A 827 -37.96 16.45 -24.95
N SER A 828 -37.96 17.56 -25.67
CA SER A 828 -36.74 18.36 -25.91
C SER A 828 -37.08 19.83 -26.14
N SER A 829 -36.36 20.72 -25.45
CA SER A 829 -36.24 22.15 -25.81
C SER A 829 -34.95 22.44 -26.57
N CYS A 830 -34.07 21.45 -26.74
CA CYS A 830 -32.81 21.59 -27.46
C CYS A 830 -33.02 21.56 -28.98
N PRO A 831 -32.24 22.33 -29.77
CA PRO A 831 -32.20 22.24 -31.22
C PRO A 831 -31.43 20.98 -31.64
N GLY A 832 -31.99 19.80 -31.41
CA GLY A 832 -31.32 18.53 -31.65
C GLY A 832 -31.98 17.62 -32.68
N ILE A 833 -31.17 16.83 -33.38
CA ILE A 833 -31.58 15.86 -34.39
C ILE A 833 -31.29 14.45 -33.89
N PHE A 834 -32.31 13.59 -33.88
CA PHE A 834 -32.17 12.16 -33.58
C PHE A 834 -31.86 11.39 -34.86
N GLN A 835 -30.77 10.61 -34.85
CA GLN A 835 -30.36 9.70 -35.90
C GLN A 835 -30.46 8.26 -35.38
N ALA A 836 -31.41 7.50 -35.90
CA ALA A 836 -31.53 6.08 -35.62
C ALA A 836 -30.44 5.31 -36.38
N GLY A 837 -29.77 4.37 -35.71
CA GLY A 837 -28.64 3.63 -36.28
C GLY A 837 -27.84 2.84 -35.24
N GLN A 838 -26.72 2.25 -35.67
CA GLN A 838 -25.75 1.58 -34.80
C GLN A 838 -24.44 2.39 -34.81
N PRO A 839 -24.22 3.32 -33.85
CA PRO A 839 -25.03 3.61 -32.67
C PRO A 839 -26.20 4.60 -32.91
N ASN A 840 -27.20 4.61 -32.03
CA ASN A 840 -28.25 5.62 -32.03
C ASN A 840 -27.71 6.91 -31.42
N THR A 841 -27.86 8.04 -32.10
CA THR A 841 -27.30 9.33 -31.65
C THR A 841 -28.34 10.43 -31.64
N TYR A 842 -28.28 11.29 -30.63
CA TYR A 842 -29.00 12.56 -30.57
C TYR A 842 -27.98 13.70 -30.54
N THR A 843 -27.90 14.45 -31.63
CA THR A 843 -26.96 15.58 -31.74
C THR A 843 -27.70 16.87 -31.45
N VAL A 844 -27.36 17.50 -30.33
CA VAL A 844 -27.84 18.81 -29.89
C VAL A 844 -26.93 19.90 -30.48
N GLY A 845 -27.49 20.84 -31.23
CA GLY A 845 -26.79 22.07 -31.59
C GLY A 845 -27.10 22.56 -33.02
N PRO A 846 -26.59 23.75 -33.41
CA PRO A 846 -25.73 24.64 -32.61
C PRO A 846 -26.43 25.15 -31.34
N VAL A 847 -25.73 25.17 -30.21
CA VAL A 847 -26.28 25.60 -28.91
C VAL A 847 -26.11 27.10 -28.72
N GLU A 848 -27.22 27.83 -28.64
CA GLU A 848 -27.24 29.30 -28.48
C GLU A 848 -27.94 29.78 -27.20
N GLU A 849 -28.55 28.86 -26.44
CA GLU A 849 -29.19 29.11 -25.14
C GLU A 849 -29.29 27.79 -24.34
N ASP A 850 -29.53 27.89 -23.03
CA ASP A 850 -29.72 26.72 -22.16
C ASP A 850 -30.91 25.86 -22.64
N CYS A 851 -30.73 24.55 -22.67
CA CYS A 851 -31.76 23.64 -23.16
C CYS A 851 -31.75 22.30 -22.43
N ALA A 852 -32.86 21.56 -22.51
CA ALA A 852 -32.99 20.25 -21.89
C ALA A 852 -33.68 19.25 -22.81
N PHE A 853 -33.32 17.97 -22.69
CA PHE A 853 -34.04 16.88 -23.34
C PHE A 853 -34.13 15.64 -22.45
N SER A 854 -35.14 14.82 -22.72
CA SER A 854 -35.37 13.53 -22.08
C SER A 854 -35.51 12.43 -23.13
N VAL A 855 -34.91 11.27 -22.87
CA VAL A 855 -34.97 10.10 -23.75
C VAL A 855 -35.82 9.03 -23.08
N GLY A 856 -36.79 8.49 -23.80
CA GLY A 856 -37.54 7.31 -23.40
C GLY A 856 -37.21 6.12 -24.30
N PHE A 857 -37.44 4.91 -23.81
CA PHE A 857 -37.25 3.67 -24.57
C PHE A 857 -38.60 2.97 -24.79
N THR A 858 -38.87 2.42 -25.99
CA THR A 858 -40.20 1.86 -26.38
C THR A 858 -40.10 0.57 -27.21
N GLU A 859 -41.14 -0.27 -27.13
CA GLU A 859 -41.32 -1.55 -27.83
C GLU A 859 -42.14 -1.45 -29.14
N ASP A 860 -42.24 -0.27 -29.80
CA ASP A 860 -43.13 -0.09 -30.96
C ASP A 860 -42.53 -0.71 -32.24
N THR A 861 -43.01 -1.90 -32.61
CA THR A 861 -42.53 -2.72 -33.74
C THR A 861 -43.53 -2.82 -34.90
N VAL A 862 -43.03 -3.19 -36.09
CA VAL A 862 -43.77 -3.57 -37.29
C VAL A 862 -43.23 -4.90 -37.84
N ASP A 863 -44.10 -5.70 -38.45
CA ASP A 863 -43.76 -7.04 -38.93
C ASP A 863 -43.45 -7.06 -40.44
N VAL A 864 -42.28 -7.58 -40.81
CA VAL A 864 -41.91 -7.85 -42.20
C VAL A 864 -41.93 -9.34 -42.45
N SER A 865 -42.86 -9.83 -43.26
CA SER A 865 -42.96 -11.26 -43.58
C SER A 865 -42.32 -11.58 -44.93
N ALA A 866 -41.40 -12.53 -44.98
CA ALA A 866 -40.82 -13.04 -46.22
C ALA A 866 -41.42 -14.39 -46.60
N VAL A 867 -41.91 -14.50 -47.84
CA VAL A 867 -42.59 -15.70 -48.35
C VAL A 867 -42.11 -16.07 -49.76
N VAL A 868 -41.90 -17.36 -49.98
CA VAL A 868 -41.63 -17.92 -51.32
C VAL A 868 -42.97 -18.20 -52.00
N THR A 869 -43.26 -17.47 -53.07
CA THR A 869 -44.54 -17.54 -53.80
C THR A 869 -44.52 -18.49 -55.00
N GLY A 870 -43.34 -18.96 -55.42
CA GLY A 870 -43.21 -19.99 -56.47
C GLY A 870 -41.76 -20.40 -56.76
N GLY A 871 -41.57 -21.61 -57.29
CA GLY A 871 -40.26 -22.19 -57.57
C GLY A 871 -39.60 -22.87 -56.37
N ASN A 872 -38.32 -23.26 -56.51
CA ASN A 872 -37.52 -23.92 -55.48
C ASN A 872 -36.28 -23.08 -55.12
N GLY A 873 -36.15 -22.74 -53.84
CA GLY A 873 -35.10 -21.90 -53.27
C GLY A 873 -35.48 -21.42 -51.86
N GLU A 874 -34.58 -20.70 -51.21
CA GLU A 874 -34.75 -20.20 -49.84
C GLU A 874 -34.61 -18.67 -49.77
N ILE A 875 -35.37 -18.02 -48.88
CA ILE A 875 -35.22 -16.60 -48.52
C ILE A 875 -34.86 -16.48 -47.05
N THR A 876 -33.82 -15.70 -46.76
CA THR A 876 -33.26 -15.55 -45.41
C THR A 876 -33.27 -14.07 -45.00
N PRO A 877 -33.81 -13.72 -43.82
CA PRO A 877 -34.47 -14.61 -42.86
C PRO A 877 -35.85 -15.10 -43.34
N PRO A 878 -36.26 -16.36 -43.05
CA PRO A 878 -37.58 -16.86 -43.43
C PRO A 878 -38.66 -16.41 -42.44
N GLY A 879 -39.89 -16.22 -42.91
CA GLY A 879 -41.04 -15.94 -42.04
C GLY A 879 -41.15 -14.48 -41.61
N ILE A 880 -41.73 -14.23 -40.43
CA ILE A 880 -41.97 -12.89 -39.89
C ILE A 880 -40.71 -12.40 -39.17
N THR A 881 -40.25 -11.20 -39.53
CA THR A 881 -39.19 -10.45 -38.86
C THR A 881 -39.81 -9.20 -38.26
N SER A 882 -39.91 -9.13 -36.93
CA SER A 882 -40.36 -7.92 -36.23
C SER A 882 -39.21 -6.92 -36.12
N ILE A 883 -39.39 -5.73 -36.67
CA ILE A 883 -38.41 -4.63 -36.63
C ILE A 883 -39.05 -3.37 -36.05
N ALA A 884 -38.26 -2.38 -35.63
CA ALA A 884 -38.80 -1.10 -35.16
C ALA A 884 -39.62 -0.41 -36.27
N ARG A 885 -40.67 0.34 -35.91
CA ARG A 885 -41.37 1.20 -36.90
C ARG A 885 -40.39 2.24 -37.47
N GLY A 886 -40.25 2.28 -38.79
CA GLY A 886 -39.25 3.06 -39.53
C GLY A 886 -37.91 2.33 -39.74
N GLY A 887 -37.76 1.12 -39.20
CA GLY A 887 -36.57 0.29 -39.35
C GLY A 887 -36.39 -0.32 -40.74
N GLU A 888 -35.30 -1.07 -40.90
CA GLU A 888 -34.91 -1.74 -42.15
C GLU A 888 -34.47 -3.19 -41.91
N THR A 889 -34.59 -4.04 -42.93
CA THR A 889 -34.13 -5.44 -42.87
C THR A 889 -33.76 -5.95 -44.26
N LEU A 890 -32.71 -6.78 -44.34
CA LEU A 890 -32.19 -7.34 -45.58
C LEU A 890 -32.64 -8.79 -45.76
N TYR A 891 -33.18 -9.07 -46.93
CA TYR A 891 -33.48 -10.42 -47.38
C TYR A 891 -32.55 -10.85 -48.49
N THR A 892 -32.00 -12.06 -48.36
CA THR A 892 -31.22 -12.72 -49.40
C THR A 892 -31.98 -13.93 -49.90
N ALA A 893 -32.14 -14.03 -51.22
CA ALA A 893 -32.81 -15.16 -51.86
C ALA A 893 -31.77 -16.04 -52.57
N LEU A 894 -31.79 -17.33 -52.27
CA LEU A 894 -30.90 -18.33 -52.86
C LEU A 894 -31.73 -19.34 -53.66
N PRO A 895 -31.69 -19.31 -55.01
CA PRO A 895 -32.28 -20.36 -55.81
C PRO A 895 -31.54 -21.69 -55.59
N ASP A 896 -32.26 -22.82 -55.59
CA ASP A 896 -31.64 -24.16 -55.49
C ASP A 896 -30.73 -24.48 -56.68
N ASP A 897 -30.97 -23.83 -57.84
CA ASP A 897 -30.16 -23.94 -59.04
C ASP A 897 -29.26 -22.70 -59.18
N ALA A 898 -27.94 -22.91 -59.30
CA ALA A 898 -26.95 -21.85 -59.41
C ALA A 898 -27.16 -20.89 -60.61
N ASN A 899 -27.96 -21.26 -61.62
CA ASN A 899 -28.32 -20.40 -62.75
C ASN A 899 -29.79 -19.93 -62.73
N GLY A 900 -30.51 -20.20 -61.64
CA GLY A 900 -31.87 -19.71 -61.45
C GLY A 900 -31.94 -18.19 -61.34
N LYS A 901 -33.08 -17.60 -61.70
CA LYS A 901 -33.35 -16.16 -61.54
C LYS A 901 -34.33 -15.92 -60.39
N VAL A 902 -34.11 -14.85 -59.64
CA VAL A 902 -34.96 -14.43 -58.53
C VAL A 902 -35.82 -13.24 -58.96
N ILE A 903 -37.13 -13.33 -58.72
CA ILE A 903 -38.07 -12.21 -58.89
C ILE A 903 -38.56 -11.79 -57.50
N PHE A 904 -38.30 -10.54 -57.13
CA PHE A 904 -38.81 -9.93 -55.89
C PHE A 904 -40.13 -9.18 -56.12
N GLY A 905 -41.10 -9.41 -55.24
CA GLY A 905 -42.41 -8.81 -55.20
C GLY A 905 -42.86 -8.51 -53.76
N GLY A 906 -44.17 -8.41 -53.55
CA GLY A 906 -44.76 -8.09 -52.26
C GLY A 906 -45.09 -6.60 -52.07
N SER A 907 -45.46 -6.24 -50.84
CA SER A 907 -45.91 -4.89 -50.46
C SER A 907 -44.82 -4.03 -49.81
N CYS A 908 -43.69 -4.61 -49.41
CA CYS A 908 -42.60 -3.83 -48.81
C CYS A 908 -41.96 -2.89 -49.83
N ALA A 909 -41.79 -1.62 -49.44
CA ALA A 909 -40.91 -0.69 -50.14
C ALA A 909 -39.45 -1.02 -49.83
N GLY A 910 -38.56 -0.85 -50.80
CA GLY A 910 -37.15 -1.22 -50.61
C GLY A 910 -36.33 -1.22 -51.89
N GLU A 911 -35.08 -1.65 -51.76
CA GLU A 911 -34.12 -1.73 -52.86
C GLU A 911 -33.84 -3.20 -53.20
N ALA A 912 -34.01 -3.60 -54.47
CA ALA A 912 -33.61 -4.93 -54.93
C ALA A 912 -32.35 -4.89 -55.79
N SER A 913 -31.51 -5.91 -55.64
CA SER A 913 -30.43 -6.24 -56.55
C SER A 913 -30.68 -7.61 -57.19
N ALA A 914 -31.09 -7.62 -58.46
CA ALA A 914 -31.18 -8.84 -59.27
C ALA A 914 -29.82 -9.51 -59.50
N GLY A 915 -28.71 -8.79 -59.34
CA GLY A 915 -27.35 -9.32 -59.46
C GLY A 915 -26.92 -10.11 -58.22
N ASP A 916 -27.29 -9.62 -57.04
CA ASP A 916 -26.90 -10.19 -55.75
C ASP A 916 -28.01 -11.05 -55.12
N ASN A 917 -29.17 -11.13 -55.76
CA ASN A 917 -30.39 -11.75 -55.25
C ASN A 917 -30.78 -11.25 -53.85
N THR A 918 -30.69 -9.94 -53.62
CA THR A 918 -31.04 -9.30 -52.36
C THR A 918 -32.21 -8.35 -52.50
N PHE A 919 -33.01 -8.23 -51.44
CA PHE A 919 -34.04 -7.22 -51.27
C PHE A 919 -33.90 -6.57 -49.90
N TYR A 920 -33.72 -5.26 -49.88
CA TYR A 920 -33.53 -4.48 -48.66
C TYR A 920 -34.79 -3.67 -48.37
N ALA A 921 -35.61 -4.15 -47.44
CA ALA A 921 -36.77 -3.41 -46.95
C ALA A 921 -36.27 -2.22 -46.11
N ARG A 922 -36.65 -1.00 -46.48
CA ARG A 922 -36.21 0.22 -45.79
C ARG A 922 -37.40 1.04 -45.32
N ASN A 923 -37.23 1.76 -44.21
CA ASN A 923 -38.22 2.70 -43.69
C ASN A 923 -39.63 2.08 -43.55
N VAL A 924 -39.73 0.90 -42.95
CA VAL A 924 -41.00 0.15 -42.86
C VAL A 924 -41.91 0.80 -41.84
N GLN A 925 -43.00 1.41 -42.28
CA GLN A 925 -43.93 2.16 -41.41
C GLN A 925 -45.12 1.33 -40.91
N GLU A 926 -45.44 0.23 -41.60
CA GLU A 926 -46.55 -0.69 -41.32
C GLU A 926 -46.17 -2.11 -41.74
N ASP A 927 -46.90 -3.11 -41.28
CA ASP A 927 -46.63 -4.51 -41.60
C ASP A 927 -46.62 -4.72 -43.12
N CYS A 928 -45.59 -5.39 -43.62
CA CYS A 928 -45.40 -5.58 -45.06
C CYS A 928 -44.88 -6.98 -45.41
N VAL A 929 -45.03 -7.36 -46.68
CA VAL A 929 -44.63 -8.67 -47.20
C VAL A 929 -43.55 -8.53 -48.26
N VAL A 930 -42.49 -9.32 -48.17
CA VAL A 930 -41.51 -9.56 -49.24
C VAL A 930 -41.83 -10.90 -49.89
N GLU A 931 -42.23 -10.87 -51.16
CA GLU A 931 -42.50 -12.08 -51.93
C GLU A 931 -41.31 -12.42 -52.81
N VAL A 932 -40.95 -13.70 -52.90
CA VAL A 932 -39.90 -14.16 -53.80
C VAL A 932 -40.38 -15.31 -54.67
N THR A 933 -40.08 -15.23 -55.96
CA THR A 933 -40.31 -16.32 -56.92
C THR A 933 -39.00 -16.74 -57.56
N PHE A 934 -38.67 -18.03 -57.47
CA PHE A 934 -37.51 -18.65 -58.11
C PHE A 934 -37.87 -19.21 -59.48
N VAL A 935 -37.13 -18.80 -60.51
CA VAL A 935 -37.34 -19.25 -61.89
C VAL A 935 -36.17 -20.13 -62.31
N SER A 936 -36.47 -21.39 -62.67
CA SER A 936 -35.46 -22.35 -63.12
C SER A 936 -34.78 -21.91 -64.43
N PRO A 937 -33.53 -22.35 -64.71
CA PRO A 937 -32.82 -21.99 -65.95
C PRO A 937 -33.56 -22.39 -67.23
N ALA A 938 -34.37 -23.46 -67.20
CA ALA A 938 -35.17 -23.90 -68.35
C ALA A 938 -36.30 -22.91 -68.71
N GLN A 939 -36.67 -22.02 -67.80
CA GLN A 939 -37.75 -21.04 -67.95
C GLN A 939 -37.24 -19.58 -68.00
N SER A 940 -35.92 -19.36 -67.91
CA SER A 940 -35.33 -18.01 -67.83
C SER A 940 -35.24 -17.28 -69.19
N THR A 941 -35.53 -17.95 -70.31
CA THR A 941 -35.49 -17.37 -71.67
C THR A 941 -36.56 -16.30 -71.92
N GLY A 942 -37.48 -16.11 -70.98
CA GLY A 942 -38.49 -15.05 -70.98
C GLY A 942 -38.46 -14.20 -69.70
N ILE A 943 -37.29 -13.96 -69.11
CA ILE A 943 -37.11 -13.03 -67.97
C ILE A 943 -36.28 -11.84 -68.43
N HIS A 944 -36.74 -10.63 -68.09
CA HIS A 944 -36.08 -9.36 -68.38
C HIS A 944 -35.85 -8.57 -67.09
N THR A 945 -34.87 -7.67 -67.09
CA THR A 945 -34.52 -6.83 -65.94
C THR A 945 -35.05 -5.41 -66.16
N ILE A 946 -35.75 -4.87 -65.16
CA ILE A 946 -36.07 -3.46 -65.06
C ILE A 946 -35.06 -2.84 -64.08
N THR A 947 -34.27 -1.86 -64.51
CA THR A 947 -33.45 -1.05 -63.59
C THR A 947 -34.13 0.30 -63.35
N LEU A 948 -34.67 0.49 -62.15
CA LEU A 948 -35.27 1.76 -61.73
C LEU A 948 -34.28 2.58 -60.92
N SER A 949 -34.08 3.85 -61.30
CA SER A 949 -33.36 4.84 -60.51
C SER A 949 -34.16 6.14 -60.37
N VAL A 950 -33.91 6.87 -59.28
CA VAL A 950 -34.49 8.19 -59.00
C VAL A 950 -33.35 9.20 -58.97
N ASP A 951 -33.49 10.29 -59.72
CA ASP A 951 -32.46 11.33 -59.83
C ASP A 951 -33.04 12.70 -59.44
N GLY A 952 -32.52 13.26 -58.33
CA GLY A 952 -32.92 14.53 -57.72
C GLY A 952 -33.73 14.40 -56.42
N GLU A 953 -33.85 15.51 -55.67
CA GLU A 953 -34.70 15.63 -54.48
C GLU A 953 -36.10 16.17 -54.83
N GLY A 954 -37.13 15.86 -54.03
CA GLY A 954 -38.48 16.43 -54.18
C GLY A 954 -39.63 15.44 -54.43
N GLY A 955 -39.43 14.14 -54.20
CA GLY A 955 -40.48 13.13 -54.24
C GLY A 955 -39.93 11.73 -53.96
N THR A 956 -40.80 10.79 -53.59
CA THR A 956 -40.46 9.40 -53.30
C THR A 956 -41.15 8.46 -54.27
N ILE A 957 -40.56 7.28 -54.48
CA ILE A 957 -41.22 6.15 -55.15
C ILE A 957 -41.42 5.07 -54.11
N ASP A 958 -42.67 4.68 -53.91
CA ASP A 958 -43.05 3.51 -53.13
C ASP A 958 -43.08 2.28 -54.04
N GLY A 959 -42.23 1.32 -53.71
CA GLY A 959 -42.04 0.07 -54.45
C GLY A 959 -40.57 -0.35 -54.43
N VAL A 960 -40.22 -1.31 -55.28
CA VAL A 960 -38.87 -1.87 -55.33
C VAL A 960 -38.00 -1.09 -56.31
N ILE A 961 -37.06 -0.29 -55.79
CA ILE A 961 -36.10 0.49 -56.56
C ILE A 961 -34.85 -0.37 -56.83
N GLY A 962 -34.05 -0.05 -57.86
CA GLY A 962 -32.92 -0.87 -58.30
C GLY A 962 -33.27 -1.83 -59.43
N SER A 963 -32.50 -2.91 -59.58
CA SER A 963 -32.66 -3.87 -60.67
C SER A 963 -33.54 -5.05 -60.24
N VAL A 964 -34.67 -5.26 -60.91
CA VAL A 964 -35.62 -6.35 -60.65
C VAL A 964 -35.91 -7.16 -61.90
N ASN A 965 -35.88 -8.48 -61.77
CA ASN A 965 -36.30 -9.41 -62.83
C ASN A 965 -37.84 -9.45 -62.96
N ILE A 966 -38.35 -9.51 -64.19
CA ILE A 966 -39.78 -9.62 -64.52
C ILE A 966 -40.00 -10.60 -65.69
N PHE A 967 -41.16 -11.24 -65.76
CA PHE A 967 -41.53 -12.08 -66.90
C PHE A 967 -41.71 -11.28 -68.20
N HIS A 968 -41.48 -11.94 -69.35
CA HIS A 968 -41.73 -11.42 -70.68
C HIS A 968 -43.19 -11.02 -70.85
N HIS A 969 -43.45 -9.83 -71.39
CA HIS A 969 -44.75 -9.14 -71.40
C HIS A 969 -45.33 -8.79 -70.02
N GLY A 970 -44.57 -8.99 -68.95
CA GLY A 970 -44.94 -8.55 -67.61
C GLY A 970 -45.06 -7.03 -67.53
N SER A 971 -45.90 -6.58 -66.60
CA SER A 971 -46.04 -5.16 -66.25
C SER A 971 -45.93 -5.01 -64.74
N ARG A 972 -45.43 -3.86 -64.29
CA ARG A 972 -45.22 -3.54 -62.88
C ARG A 972 -45.58 -2.10 -62.59
N ASP A 973 -46.30 -1.89 -61.50
CA ASP A 973 -46.73 -0.57 -61.06
C ASP A 973 -45.85 -0.08 -59.92
N TYR A 974 -45.48 1.20 -59.97
CA TYR A 974 -44.77 1.92 -58.92
C TYR A 974 -45.63 3.08 -58.44
N ARG A 975 -45.82 3.22 -57.13
CA ARG A 975 -46.47 4.42 -56.57
C ARG A 975 -45.44 5.52 -56.43
N PHE A 976 -45.84 6.75 -56.63
CA PHE A 976 -44.96 7.89 -56.34
C PHE A 976 -45.71 8.94 -55.52
N SER A 977 -44.97 9.61 -54.65
CA SER A 977 -45.41 10.80 -53.93
C SER A 977 -44.51 11.95 -54.33
N ALA A 978 -45.06 12.97 -54.98
CA ALA A 978 -44.31 14.17 -55.35
C ALA A 978 -44.57 15.27 -54.32
N ASP A 979 -43.53 16.03 -53.94
CA ASP A 979 -43.73 17.20 -53.09
C ASP A 979 -44.68 18.22 -53.75
N PRO A 980 -45.40 19.05 -52.97
CA PRO A 980 -46.38 19.99 -53.49
C PRO A 980 -45.82 20.86 -54.64
N GLY A 981 -46.39 20.69 -55.84
CA GLY A 981 -46.03 21.46 -57.05
C GLY A 981 -45.04 20.77 -57.99
N LEU A 982 -44.61 19.55 -57.70
CA LEU A 982 -43.79 18.71 -58.58
C LEU A 982 -44.61 17.60 -59.25
N ILE A 983 -44.18 17.18 -60.44
CA ILE A 983 -44.70 16.00 -61.16
C ILE A 983 -43.52 15.11 -61.62
N PRO A 984 -43.71 13.78 -61.75
CA PRO A 984 -42.65 12.90 -62.21
C PRO A 984 -42.43 13.04 -63.72
N TYR A 985 -41.17 13.13 -64.10
CA TYR A 985 -40.68 13.04 -65.47
C TYR A 985 -39.97 11.70 -65.64
N LEU A 986 -40.47 10.89 -66.57
CA LEU A 986 -39.92 9.58 -66.88
C LEU A 986 -38.92 9.70 -68.04
N SER A 987 -37.76 9.08 -67.88
CA SER A 987 -36.76 8.91 -68.94
C SER A 987 -36.17 7.49 -68.86
N GLY A 988 -35.51 7.03 -69.92
CA GLY A 988 -34.99 5.66 -70.01
C GLY A 988 -35.55 4.89 -71.19
N THR A 989 -35.34 3.57 -71.19
CA THR A 989 -35.70 2.66 -72.29
C THR A 989 -36.96 1.84 -71.99
N CYS A 990 -37.45 1.82 -70.75
CA CYS A 990 -38.65 1.07 -70.41
C CYS A 990 -39.93 1.70 -70.99
N PRO A 991 -40.88 0.89 -71.50
CA PRO A 991 -42.21 1.36 -71.84
C PRO A 991 -42.99 1.68 -70.55
N ALA A 992 -43.05 2.97 -70.18
CA ALA A 992 -43.65 3.41 -68.93
C ALA A 992 -44.65 4.56 -69.13
N ALA A 993 -45.73 4.58 -68.34
CA ALA A 993 -46.73 5.64 -68.35
C ALA A 993 -47.12 6.06 -66.93
N VAL A 994 -47.40 7.36 -66.75
CA VAL A 994 -47.88 7.92 -65.47
C VAL A 994 -49.41 8.04 -65.52
N ASN A 995 -50.11 7.49 -64.52
CA ASN A 995 -51.55 7.66 -64.36
C ASN A 995 -51.93 7.69 -62.87
N GLY A 996 -52.55 8.79 -62.43
CA GLY A 996 -53.22 8.85 -61.11
C GLY A 996 -52.36 8.46 -59.90
N GLY A 997 -51.10 8.90 -59.83
CA GLY A 997 -50.19 8.57 -58.72
C GLY A 997 -49.40 7.27 -58.90
N LEU A 998 -49.56 6.59 -60.05
CA LEU A 998 -48.83 5.38 -60.42
C LEU A 998 -47.96 5.61 -61.66
N ILE A 999 -46.81 4.94 -61.69
CA ILE A 999 -45.98 4.72 -62.87
C ILE A 999 -46.10 3.24 -63.24
N THR A 1000 -46.76 2.94 -64.35
CA THR A 1000 -46.89 1.57 -64.87
C THR A 1000 -45.80 1.32 -65.90
N VAL A 1001 -44.94 0.34 -65.63
CA VAL A 1001 -43.88 -0.14 -66.51
C VAL A 1001 -44.33 -1.43 -67.17
N GLY A 1002 -44.46 -1.45 -68.50
CA GLY A 1002 -44.78 -2.65 -69.27
C GLY A 1002 -45.75 -2.39 -70.43
N PRO A 1003 -45.98 -3.39 -71.30
CA PRO A 1003 -45.40 -4.73 -71.27
C PRO A 1003 -43.90 -4.74 -71.61
N VAL A 1004 -43.08 -5.38 -70.78
CA VAL A 1004 -41.61 -5.43 -70.95
C VAL A 1004 -41.21 -6.61 -71.86
N THR A 1005 -40.48 -6.32 -72.94
CA THR A 1005 -40.07 -7.34 -73.93
C THR A 1005 -38.56 -7.53 -74.06
N GLU A 1006 -37.76 -6.71 -73.40
CA GLU A 1006 -36.29 -6.77 -73.27
C GLU A 1006 -35.86 -6.05 -71.98
N ASP A 1007 -34.62 -6.25 -71.52
CA ASP A 1007 -34.04 -5.49 -70.41
C ASP A 1007 -34.16 -3.98 -70.66
N CYS A 1008 -34.59 -3.23 -69.65
CA CYS A 1008 -34.83 -1.81 -69.80
C CYS A 1008 -34.55 -1.03 -68.52
N ASP A 1009 -34.26 0.26 -68.69
CA ASP A 1009 -34.01 1.18 -67.57
C ASP A 1009 -35.13 2.23 -67.50
N LEU A 1010 -35.50 2.60 -66.28
CA LEU A 1010 -36.41 3.70 -65.98
C LEU A 1010 -35.73 4.65 -64.99
N VAL A 1011 -35.63 5.92 -65.36
CA VAL A 1011 -35.14 7.01 -64.50
C VAL A 1011 -36.30 7.97 -64.24
N VAL A 1012 -36.60 8.19 -62.97
CA VAL A 1012 -37.67 9.10 -62.54
C VAL A 1012 -37.06 10.35 -61.92
N LYS A 1013 -37.48 11.53 -62.39
CA LYS A 1013 -37.09 12.83 -61.83
C LYS A 1013 -38.33 13.64 -61.45
N PHE A 1014 -38.34 14.34 -60.32
CA PHE A 1014 -39.45 15.21 -59.94
C PHE A 1014 -39.17 16.67 -60.34
N GLY A 1015 -40.09 17.31 -61.08
CA GLY A 1015 -39.89 18.66 -61.60
C GLY A 1015 -41.16 19.53 -61.67
N ARG A 1016 -41.00 20.86 -61.67
CA ARG A 1016 -42.12 21.84 -61.77
C ARG A 1016 -42.59 22.00 -63.23
N VAL A 1017 -43.89 22.21 -63.42
CA VAL A 1017 -44.46 22.52 -64.75
C VAL A 1017 -43.99 23.91 -65.21
N ALA A 1018 -43.23 23.98 -66.30
CA ALA A 1018 -42.90 25.24 -66.95
C ALA A 1018 -44.11 25.80 -67.73
N ALA A 1019 -44.49 27.04 -67.47
CA ALA A 1019 -45.54 27.75 -68.20
C ALA A 1019 -45.15 27.92 -69.68
N VAL A 1020 -45.93 27.36 -70.60
CA VAL A 1020 -45.76 27.57 -72.05
C VAL A 1020 -46.29 28.97 -72.42
N PRO A 1021 -45.49 29.86 -73.06
CA PRO A 1021 -46.00 31.10 -73.63
C PRO A 1021 -46.88 30.76 -74.84
N VAL A 1022 -48.15 31.16 -74.78
CA VAL A 1022 -49.12 30.92 -75.86
C VAL A 1022 -48.88 31.93 -76.99
N ASN A 1023 -48.11 31.55 -78.01
CA ASN A 1023 -48.03 32.27 -79.29
C ASN A 1023 -48.32 31.32 -80.46
N ASN A 1024 -49.46 30.63 -80.43
CA ASN A 1024 -49.99 29.98 -81.64
C ASN A 1024 -51.54 29.84 -81.58
N PRO A 1025 -52.30 30.57 -82.41
CA PRO A 1025 -53.78 30.55 -82.38
C PRO A 1025 -54.40 29.22 -82.86
N PHE A 1026 -53.61 28.24 -83.30
CA PHE A 1026 -54.12 26.92 -83.70
C PHE A 1026 -54.43 25.96 -82.53
N MET A 1027 -53.88 26.20 -81.33
CA MET A 1027 -54.05 25.28 -80.19
C MET A 1027 -55.30 25.56 -79.34
N LEU A 1028 -55.85 26.78 -79.40
CA LEU A 1028 -57.09 27.15 -78.70
C LEU A 1028 -58.32 26.45 -79.29
N LEU A 1029 -58.28 26.08 -80.57
CA LEU A 1029 -59.38 25.38 -81.24
C LEU A 1029 -59.41 23.88 -80.88
N LEU A 1030 -58.26 23.27 -80.57
CA LEU A 1030 -58.17 21.87 -80.14
C LEU A 1030 -58.57 21.68 -78.66
N LEU A 1031 -58.25 22.64 -77.77
CA LEU A 1031 -58.74 22.58 -76.38
C LEU A 1031 -60.25 22.86 -76.28
N ALA A 1032 -60.81 23.69 -77.16
CA ALA A 1032 -62.26 23.91 -77.20
C ALA A 1032 -63.05 22.66 -77.66
N LEU A 1033 -62.44 21.79 -78.47
CA LEU A 1033 -63.05 20.51 -78.88
C LEU A 1033 -62.95 19.41 -77.82
N ALA A 1034 -61.94 19.44 -76.94
CA ALA A 1034 -61.79 18.46 -75.85
C ALA A 1034 -62.78 18.70 -74.69
N VAL A 1035 -63.18 19.95 -74.43
CA VAL A 1035 -64.14 20.30 -73.36
C VAL A 1035 -65.60 20.02 -73.76
N LEU A 1036 -65.91 19.88 -75.06
CA LEU A 1036 -67.25 19.49 -75.54
C LEU A 1036 -67.49 17.97 -75.61
N GLY A 1037 -66.47 17.12 -75.38
CA GLY A 1037 -66.59 15.66 -75.41
C GLY A 1037 -67.06 14.99 -74.11
N LEU A 1038 -67.06 15.70 -72.98
CA LEU A 1038 -67.26 15.08 -71.65
C LEU A 1038 -68.71 15.08 -71.12
N VAL A 1039 -69.72 15.51 -71.89
CA VAL A 1039 -71.13 15.60 -71.41
C VAL A 1039 -72.09 14.60 -72.09
N ALA A 1040 -71.61 13.68 -72.93
CA ALA A 1040 -72.50 12.71 -73.58
C ALA A 1040 -71.90 11.30 -73.74
N ARG A 1041 -71.86 10.52 -72.64
CA ARG A 1041 -72.17 9.08 -72.62
C ARG A 1041 -72.14 8.49 -71.20
N GLN A 1042 -73.16 8.85 -70.41
CA GLN A 1042 -73.88 7.88 -69.58
C GLN A 1042 -75.04 7.35 -70.44
N ARG A 1043 -74.95 6.09 -70.90
CA ARG A 1043 -76.05 5.12 -71.21
C ARG A 1043 -75.52 3.98 -72.09
N SER A 1044 -74.86 3.01 -71.44
CA SER A 1044 -74.97 1.55 -71.61
C SER A 1044 -73.86 0.91 -70.78
#